data_AF-A0A2W2G1R0-F1
#
_entry.id   AF-A0A2W2G1R0-F1
#
_cell.length_a   1.000
_cell.length_b   1.000
_cell.length_c   1.000
_cell.angle_alpha   90.00
_cell.angle_beta   90.00
_cell.angle_gamma   90.00
#
_symmetry.space_group_name_H-M   'P 1'
#
loop_
_entity.id
_entity.type
_entity.pdbx_description
1 polymer ?
#
loop_
_entity_poly.entity_id
_entity_poly.type
_entity_poly.pdbx_seq_one_letter_code
_entity_poly.pdbx_strand_id
1 'polypeptide(L)'
;MTLLYRATEPKRPREVIGVRRALIVLAVLVGQLLAGHGPLAGPARADDAGGRVALIGVPALHWNDITPSDTPHLWKLAASSAIGSLSVRTVGNVTCPYDGWLTVSAGTRSAAGYRCGAPPTPEKQGDGAVIPGYRYLIDVAGQRYAGTLGQSLKTAGQCSVAIGPGAALALADQQGAVRSYRDSATGLTTADLERCRMVAMDVDDLVAPYLKDGPLPAEPELLGPAERRQALRQADAEVGALLTALPAGTTVLLAGMSDHGSVPHLRVSALQRPGAEGRLLGAASTRRDDISILPDLTATVLAELGVAVPPTVVGVPLRVGDPGATVEQLRRADASAQTMRSAKGQYFTALAVIQVLFYVGAFLLLRRRTHWRWLRVAAVAVAALPVTSFLVNLLPWSDHVGLFGGMLAWWAAITVLALAGPWRRRPLGPLAVVAGVTALTLVADLLTGTTLQLNSFMGYSAEQGARYFGLGNIPFALLATGTLLSTTVIAHRWPGKVGVAAIVVLGAIAMVLGGSGLGSDFGGVIAFVPGIAVTALILSGKRVSLAKLAAFCVAGGVIVMGFAWYNYLQPPAEQTHLGRFVGQVLTGEAFDVIWRKLEAMLATLLSPNLMPIVIVAVAFLVYAILRPEQASAGVVPAAFEHSPALRAGLIGTLVSGVVGMLVNDSGAAVLSMALALAVPLLLATGIGAVAFGRGSAPGVGEQLSGVPK
;
A
#
# COMPACT_ATOMS: atom_id res chain seq x y z
N MET A 1 -81.38 -7.34 7.31
CA MET A 1 -81.54 -6.08 6.55
C MET A 1 -80.74 -5.01 7.29
N THR A 2 -79.53 -4.69 6.79
CA THR A 2 -79.23 -3.44 6.04
C THR A 2 -78.82 -2.33 7.04
N LEU A 3 -77.52 -2.20 7.36
CA LEU A 3 -76.52 -1.30 6.73
C LEU A 3 -76.43 0.06 7.42
N LEU A 4 -75.24 0.41 7.94
CA LEU A 4 -74.56 1.67 7.60
C LEU A 4 -73.10 1.65 8.11
N TYR A 5 -72.20 1.50 7.14
CA TYR A 5 -70.76 1.50 7.23
C TYR A 5 -70.26 2.94 7.05
N ARG A 6 -69.46 3.47 7.99
CA ARG A 6 -68.81 4.78 7.86
C ARG A 6 -67.36 4.54 7.46
N ALA A 7 -67.01 4.92 6.23
CA ALA A 7 -65.68 4.79 5.66
C ALA A 7 -64.69 5.78 6.32
N THR A 8 -63.52 5.29 6.73
CA THR A 8 -62.34 6.10 7.04
C THR A 8 -61.26 5.80 6.00
N GLU A 9 -60.77 6.85 5.33
CA GLU A 9 -59.75 6.77 4.28
C GLU A 9 -58.40 6.24 4.80
N PRO A 10 -57.64 5.45 4.01
CA PRO A 10 -56.32 4.99 4.39
C PRO A 10 -55.25 6.07 4.18
N LYS A 11 -54.60 6.50 5.26
CA LYS A 11 -53.36 7.31 5.22
C LYS A 11 -52.24 6.52 4.52
N ARG A 12 -51.73 7.04 3.41
CA ARG A 12 -50.50 6.52 2.76
C ARG A 12 -49.29 6.62 3.72
N PRO A 13 -48.43 5.59 3.81
CA PRO A 13 -47.35 5.56 4.79
C PRO A 13 -46.20 6.49 4.40
N ARG A 14 -45.88 7.46 5.28
CA ARG A 14 -44.70 8.35 5.21
C ARG A 14 -43.35 7.59 5.23
N GLU A 15 -43.33 6.29 5.46
CA GLU A 15 -42.12 5.48 5.61
C GLU A 15 -41.36 5.17 4.30
N VAL A 16 -42.05 5.11 3.15
CA VAL A 16 -41.40 4.85 1.85
C VAL A 16 -40.53 6.04 1.41
N ILE A 17 -40.84 7.22 1.93
CA ILE A 17 -40.15 8.48 1.62
C ILE A 17 -38.78 8.53 2.33
N GLY A 18 -38.62 7.91 3.50
CA GLY A 18 -37.37 7.91 4.26
C GLY A 18 -36.24 7.11 3.62
N VAL A 19 -36.54 5.91 3.10
CA VAL A 19 -35.54 5.04 2.44
C VAL A 19 -35.12 5.61 1.07
N ARG A 20 -36.07 6.17 0.32
CA ARG A 20 -35.76 6.88 -0.93
C ARG A 20 -34.92 8.13 -0.67
N ARG A 21 -35.21 8.90 0.38
CA ARG A 21 -34.40 10.06 0.78
C ARG A 21 -33.01 9.65 1.24
N ALA A 22 -32.85 8.57 1.99
CA ALA A 22 -31.54 8.07 2.39
C ALA A 22 -30.70 7.58 1.19
N LEU A 23 -31.32 6.88 0.22
CA LEU A 23 -30.66 6.47 -1.03
C LEU A 23 -30.31 7.65 -1.95
N ILE A 24 -31.17 8.67 -2.00
CA ILE A 24 -30.90 9.90 -2.76
C ILE A 24 -29.82 10.72 -2.08
N VAL A 25 -29.85 10.87 -0.75
CA VAL A 25 -28.78 11.56 0.00
C VAL A 25 -27.46 10.80 -0.10
N LEU A 26 -27.47 9.46 -0.10
CA LEU A 26 -26.29 8.64 -0.35
C LEU A 26 -25.79 8.79 -1.79
N ALA A 27 -26.67 8.79 -2.79
CA ALA A 27 -26.31 9.01 -4.19
C ALA A 27 -25.78 10.44 -4.43
N VAL A 28 -26.30 11.43 -3.71
CA VAL A 28 -25.84 12.82 -3.74
C VAL A 28 -24.51 12.98 -3.00
N LEU A 29 -24.32 12.35 -1.84
CA LEU A 29 -23.04 12.35 -1.12
C LEU A 29 -21.95 11.60 -1.89
N VAL A 30 -22.27 10.44 -2.46
CA VAL A 30 -21.38 9.69 -3.36
C VAL A 30 -21.10 10.51 -4.62
N GLY A 31 -22.12 11.15 -5.20
CA GLY A 31 -21.96 12.06 -6.33
C GLY A 31 -21.10 13.29 -6.01
N GLN A 32 -21.22 13.87 -4.81
CA GLN A 32 -20.47 15.06 -4.38
C GLN A 32 -19.05 14.73 -3.89
N LEU A 33 -18.81 13.54 -3.34
CA LEU A 33 -17.47 13.05 -2.99
C LEU A 33 -16.70 12.56 -4.22
N LEU A 34 -17.39 12.04 -5.25
CA LEU A 34 -16.79 11.64 -6.53
C LEU A 34 -16.64 12.81 -7.51
N ALA A 35 -17.55 13.79 -7.47
CA ALA A 35 -17.39 15.10 -8.12
C ALA A 35 -16.59 16.08 -7.25
N GLY A 36 -16.06 15.60 -6.12
CA GLY A 36 -15.01 16.27 -5.38
C GLY A 36 -13.88 16.46 -6.35
N HIS A 37 -13.80 17.69 -6.86
CA HIS A 37 -12.64 18.19 -7.55
C HIS A 37 -11.53 17.97 -6.53
N GLY A 38 -10.77 16.88 -6.66
CA GLY A 38 -9.43 16.85 -6.13
C GLY A 38 -8.81 18.16 -6.60
N PRO A 39 -8.06 18.89 -5.76
CA PRO A 39 -7.45 20.11 -6.21
C PRO A 39 -6.70 19.73 -7.48
N LEU A 40 -7.26 20.14 -8.62
CA LEU A 40 -6.55 20.21 -9.86
C LEU A 40 -5.45 21.16 -9.43
N ALA A 41 -4.27 20.59 -9.20
CA ALA A 41 -3.05 21.33 -9.42
C ALA A 41 -3.21 21.75 -10.88
N GLY A 42 -3.84 22.92 -11.08
CA GLY A 42 -3.76 23.63 -12.33
C GLY A 42 -2.28 23.67 -12.68
N PRO A 43 -1.92 23.64 -13.98
CA PRO A 43 -0.52 23.66 -14.40
C PRO A 43 0.15 24.73 -13.54
N ALA A 44 1.08 24.29 -12.70
CA ALA A 44 1.77 25.20 -11.80
C ALA A 44 2.27 26.31 -12.71
N ARG A 45 1.76 27.53 -12.46
CA ARG A 45 2.17 28.69 -13.23
C ARG A 45 3.69 28.69 -13.11
N ALA A 46 4.35 28.51 -14.25
CA ALA A 46 5.79 28.53 -14.37
C ALA A 46 6.26 29.97 -14.14
N ASP A 47 6.21 30.41 -12.89
CA ASP A 47 6.93 31.62 -12.50
C ASP A 47 8.39 31.18 -12.34
N ASP A 48 9.21 31.62 -13.33
CA ASP A 48 10.65 31.41 -13.53
C ASP A 48 11.16 30.02 -13.99
N ALA A 49 10.39 29.26 -14.79
CA ALA A 49 10.93 28.07 -15.48
C ALA A 49 11.88 28.48 -16.63
N GLY A 50 13.16 28.64 -16.28
CA GLY A 50 14.23 29.08 -17.19
C GLY A 50 15.64 28.87 -16.65
N GLY A 51 15.81 28.01 -15.63
CA GLY A 51 17.06 27.84 -14.88
C GLY A 51 18.09 26.90 -15.49
N ARG A 52 19.22 26.74 -14.79
CA ARG A 52 20.23 25.69 -15.01
C ARG A 52 19.97 24.57 -14.02
N VAL A 53 20.15 23.31 -14.46
CA VAL A 53 19.90 22.12 -13.64
C VAL A 53 21.12 21.20 -13.67
N ALA A 54 21.53 20.74 -12.50
CA ALA A 54 22.53 19.69 -12.34
C ALA A 54 21.88 18.47 -11.65
N LEU A 55 21.88 17.31 -12.30
CA LEU A 55 21.47 16.03 -11.73
C LEU A 55 22.72 15.21 -11.37
N ILE A 56 22.96 15.06 -10.08
CA ILE A 56 24.07 14.29 -9.52
C ILE A 56 23.51 12.98 -8.98
N GLY A 57 23.79 11.89 -9.67
CA GLY A 57 23.43 10.56 -9.23
C GLY A 57 24.63 9.88 -8.56
N VAL A 58 24.45 9.43 -7.32
CA VAL A 58 25.45 8.67 -6.57
C VAL A 58 24.84 7.30 -6.24
N PRO A 59 24.97 6.29 -7.12
CA PRO A 59 24.53 4.94 -6.83
C PRO A 59 24.95 4.47 -5.42
N ALA A 60 24.10 3.68 -4.74
CA ALA A 60 24.30 3.19 -3.37
C ALA A 60 24.23 4.22 -2.22
N LEU A 61 24.13 5.53 -2.49
CA LEU A 61 24.14 6.56 -1.44
C LEU A 61 22.84 6.54 -0.60
N HIS A 62 22.98 6.43 0.72
CA HIS A 62 21.87 6.55 1.68
C HIS A 62 22.20 7.49 2.84
N TRP A 63 21.21 7.91 3.61
CA TRP A 63 21.36 8.96 4.63
C TRP A 63 22.37 8.65 5.76
N ASN A 64 22.71 7.38 6.00
CA ASN A 64 23.77 7.00 6.95
C ASN A 64 25.18 7.39 6.46
N ASP A 65 25.36 7.63 5.16
CA ASP A 65 26.64 7.98 4.57
C ASP A 65 26.96 9.49 4.62
N ILE A 66 25.94 10.33 4.85
CA ILE A 66 26.07 11.80 4.84
C ILE A 66 26.47 12.27 6.24
N THR A 67 27.74 12.61 6.42
CA THR A 67 28.31 13.04 7.71
C THR A 67 29.25 14.24 7.53
N PRO A 68 29.42 15.10 8.55
CA PRO A 68 30.36 16.23 8.47
C PRO A 68 31.82 15.81 8.26
N SER A 69 32.21 14.61 8.71
CA SER A 69 33.60 14.15 8.72
C SER A 69 34.01 13.36 7.49
N ASP A 70 33.17 12.42 7.04
CA ASP A 70 33.50 11.55 5.90
C ASP A 70 33.01 12.09 4.56
N THR A 71 31.96 12.92 4.55
CA THR A 71 31.34 13.46 3.32
C THR A 71 30.98 14.95 3.46
N PRO A 72 31.97 15.83 3.68
CA PRO A 72 31.74 17.24 3.97
C PRO A 72 31.05 18.02 2.83
N HIS A 73 31.21 17.62 1.56
CA HIS A 73 30.57 18.30 0.44
C HIS A 73 29.09 17.93 0.33
N LEU A 74 28.77 16.64 0.42
CA LEU A 74 27.40 16.13 0.50
C LEU A 74 26.68 16.64 1.74
N TRP A 75 27.36 16.74 2.89
CA TRP A 75 26.80 17.31 4.12
C TRP A 75 26.38 18.78 3.93
N LYS A 76 27.24 19.60 3.35
CA LYS A 76 26.93 21.02 3.06
C LYS A 76 25.81 21.17 2.02
N LEU A 77 25.82 20.33 0.99
CA LEU A 77 24.77 20.31 -0.02
C LEU A 77 23.42 19.95 0.63
N ALA A 78 23.36 18.87 1.42
CA ALA A 78 22.15 18.47 2.14
C ALA A 78 21.65 19.57 3.10
N ALA A 79 22.55 20.21 3.84
CA ALA A 79 22.18 21.28 4.77
C ALA A 79 21.53 22.50 4.09
N SER A 80 21.91 22.80 2.84
CA SER A 80 21.38 23.92 2.05
C SER A 80 20.25 23.52 1.08
N SER A 81 19.74 22.30 1.21
CA SER A 81 18.72 21.74 0.32
C SER A 81 17.40 21.47 1.03
N ALA A 82 16.35 21.25 0.24
CA ALA A 82 15.24 20.43 0.69
C ALA A 82 15.67 18.96 0.61
N ILE A 83 15.33 18.15 1.62
CA ILE A 83 15.82 16.76 1.74
C ILE A 83 14.69 15.77 1.99
N GLY A 84 14.84 14.57 1.44
CA GLY A 84 13.86 13.49 1.54
C GLY A 84 14.44 12.12 1.22
N SER A 85 13.60 11.10 1.27
CA SER A 85 13.94 9.74 0.90
C SER A 85 13.59 9.45 -0.56
N LEU A 86 14.49 8.82 -1.30
CA LEU A 86 14.25 8.31 -2.64
C LEU A 86 13.98 6.81 -2.58
N SER A 87 12.81 6.38 -3.03
CA SER A 87 12.51 4.97 -3.24
C SER A 87 12.94 4.59 -4.67
N VAL A 88 14.02 3.81 -4.77
CA VAL A 88 14.66 3.49 -6.05
C VAL A 88 14.01 2.34 -6.82
N ARG A 89 12.93 1.74 -6.29
CA ARG A 89 12.24 0.59 -6.86
C ARG A 89 11.99 0.73 -8.38
N THR A 90 12.63 -0.14 -9.15
CA THR A 90 12.37 -0.33 -10.58
C THR A 90 11.48 -1.56 -10.82
N VAL A 91 11.60 -2.24 -11.97
CA VAL A 91 10.88 -3.51 -12.22
C VAL A 91 11.33 -4.58 -11.22
N GLY A 92 12.64 -4.66 -10.94
CA GLY A 92 13.26 -5.60 -9.99
C GLY A 92 13.14 -5.15 -8.53
N ASN A 93 13.08 -6.11 -7.59
CA ASN A 93 12.93 -5.83 -6.15
C ASN A 93 14.17 -5.12 -5.54
N VAL A 94 15.31 -5.28 -6.20
CA VAL A 94 16.58 -4.62 -5.93
C VAL A 94 16.94 -3.86 -7.18
N THR A 95 17.43 -2.64 -7.03
CA THR A 95 17.73 -1.75 -8.15
C THR A 95 19.24 -1.68 -8.36
N CYS A 96 19.74 -2.09 -9.53
CA CYS A 96 21.13 -1.82 -9.91
C CYS A 96 21.32 -0.41 -10.49
N PRO A 97 22.57 0.08 -10.57
CA PRO A 97 22.85 1.36 -11.20
C PRO A 97 22.31 1.48 -12.62
N TYR A 98 22.39 0.41 -13.43
CA TYR A 98 21.82 0.40 -14.79
C TYR A 98 20.31 0.66 -14.74
N ASP A 99 19.55 -0.11 -13.97
CA ASP A 99 18.09 0.04 -13.88
C ASP A 99 17.68 1.42 -13.32
N GLY A 100 18.45 1.94 -12.35
CA GLY A 100 18.22 3.25 -11.75
C GLY A 100 18.32 4.39 -12.77
N TRP A 101 19.46 4.45 -13.48
CA TRP A 101 19.69 5.44 -14.53
C TRP A 101 18.77 5.25 -15.74
N LEU A 102 18.46 4.00 -16.12
CA LEU A 102 17.51 3.70 -17.18
C LEU A 102 16.08 4.17 -16.82
N THR A 103 15.68 4.03 -15.56
CA THR A 103 14.39 4.53 -15.07
C THR A 103 14.31 6.05 -15.16
N VAL A 104 15.41 6.77 -14.89
CA VAL A 104 15.49 8.23 -15.10
C VAL A 104 15.48 8.58 -16.59
N SER A 105 16.20 7.83 -17.43
CA SER A 105 16.16 7.97 -18.89
C SER A 105 14.73 7.84 -19.44
N ALA A 106 13.98 6.86 -18.93
CA ALA A 106 12.66 6.51 -19.43
C ALA A 106 11.50 7.32 -18.81
N GLY A 107 11.68 7.87 -17.61
CA GLY A 107 10.59 8.51 -16.86
C GLY A 107 9.51 7.52 -16.38
N THR A 108 9.81 6.22 -16.38
CA THR A 108 8.96 5.15 -15.86
C THR A 108 9.85 4.03 -15.32
N ARG A 109 9.32 3.18 -14.43
CA ARG A 109 10.06 2.03 -13.90
C ARG A 109 10.55 1.15 -15.05
N SER A 110 11.87 1.00 -15.14
CA SER A 110 12.53 0.28 -16.22
C SER A 110 13.59 -0.67 -15.67
N ALA A 111 13.86 -1.73 -16.41
CA ALA A 111 14.97 -2.62 -16.11
C ALA A 111 15.68 -3.03 -17.40
N ALA A 112 17.00 -3.13 -17.35
CA ALA A 112 17.83 -3.54 -18.46
C ALA A 112 17.64 -5.04 -18.84
N GLY A 113 16.97 -5.81 -17.98
CA GLY A 113 16.71 -7.25 -18.17
C GLY A 113 17.70 -8.10 -17.36
N TYR A 114 18.37 -9.06 -18.01
CA TYR A 114 19.21 -10.07 -17.34
C TYR A 114 20.53 -9.52 -16.75
N ARG A 115 20.85 -8.23 -16.93
CA ARG A 115 22.10 -7.60 -16.48
C ARG A 115 21.84 -6.56 -15.39
N CYS A 116 21.50 -7.04 -14.20
CA CYS A 116 21.40 -6.20 -13.01
C CYS A 116 22.81 -5.81 -12.52
N GLY A 117 23.37 -4.71 -13.05
CA GLY A 117 24.76 -4.29 -12.81
C GLY A 117 25.03 -2.82 -13.20
N ALA A 118 26.26 -2.51 -13.63
CA ALA A 118 26.65 -1.17 -14.06
C ALA A 118 26.04 -0.78 -15.42
N PRO A 119 25.81 0.52 -15.70
CA PRO A 119 25.50 0.99 -17.05
C PRO A 119 26.65 0.66 -18.01
N PRO A 120 26.37 0.39 -19.29
CA PRO A 120 27.42 0.16 -20.29
C PRO A 120 28.29 1.41 -20.47
N THR A 121 29.60 1.21 -20.63
CA THR A 121 30.54 2.30 -20.95
C THR A 121 30.19 2.91 -22.31
N PRO A 122 29.95 4.24 -22.40
CA PRO A 122 29.64 4.88 -23.68
C PRO A 122 30.83 4.88 -24.64
N GLU A 123 30.55 4.71 -25.94
CA GLU A 123 31.54 4.85 -27.02
C GLU A 123 31.62 6.31 -27.47
N LYS A 124 32.76 6.97 -27.25
CA LYS A 124 32.93 8.38 -27.61
C LYS A 124 32.88 8.61 -29.12
N GLN A 125 32.19 9.68 -29.52
CA GLN A 125 32.11 10.14 -30.90
C GLN A 125 32.21 11.66 -30.95
N GLY A 126 33.42 12.17 -31.21
CA GLY A 126 33.71 13.61 -31.14
C GLY A 126 33.50 14.15 -29.72
N ASP A 127 32.72 15.23 -29.59
CA ASP A 127 32.34 15.81 -28.30
C ASP A 127 31.27 15.00 -27.55
N GLY A 128 30.60 14.06 -28.23
CA GLY A 128 29.50 13.24 -27.71
C GLY A 128 29.87 11.78 -27.50
N ALA A 129 28.86 10.94 -27.28
CA ALA A 129 29.01 9.50 -27.14
C ALA A 129 27.74 8.75 -27.59
N VAL A 130 27.89 7.45 -27.86
CA VAL A 130 26.77 6.54 -28.15
C VAL A 130 26.82 5.37 -27.18
N ILE A 131 25.66 4.96 -26.70
CA ILE A 131 25.54 3.82 -25.79
C ILE A 131 25.54 2.52 -26.61
N PRO A 132 26.51 1.61 -26.37
CA PRO A 132 26.60 0.39 -27.16
C PRO A 132 25.38 -0.49 -26.92
N GLY A 133 24.82 -1.04 -28.00
CA GLY A 133 23.69 -1.94 -27.96
C GLY A 133 22.38 -1.31 -27.46
N TYR A 134 22.25 0.02 -27.43
CA TYR A 134 21.09 0.72 -26.87
C TYR A 134 19.74 0.23 -27.41
N ARG A 135 19.68 -0.09 -28.72
CA ARG A 135 18.47 -0.61 -29.36
C ARG A 135 17.94 -1.90 -28.75
N TYR A 136 18.79 -2.72 -28.11
CA TYR A 136 18.34 -3.90 -27.37
C TYR A 136 17.31 -3.55 -26.30
N LEU A 137 17.45 -2.40 -25.63
CA LEU A 137 16.52 -1.97 -24.58
C LEU A 137 15.09 -1.82 -25.13
N ILE A 138 14.96 -1.15 -26.28
CA ILE A 138 13.68 -0.85 -26.90
C ILE A 138 13.13 -2.07 -27.66
N ASP A 139 13.96 -2.68 -28.50
CA ASP A 139 13.54 -3.70 -29.46
C ASP A 139 13.38 -5.09 -28.83
N VAL A 140 14.11 -5.38 -27.74
CA VAL A 140 14.15 -6.72 -27.12
C VAL A 140 13.73 -6.72 -25.65
N ALA A 141 14.28 -5.83 -24.83
CA ALA A 141 14.00 -5.79 -23.38
C ALA A 141 12.67 -5.10 -23.02
N GLY A 142 11.89 -4.67 -24.02
CA GLY A 142 10.58 -4.06 -23.85
C GLY A 142 10.59 -2.66 -23.23
N GLN A 143 11.74 -2.00 -23.15
CA GLN A 143 11.92 -0.67 -22.57
C GLN A 143 11.58 0.42 -23.59
N ARG A 144 10.33 0.43 -24.07
CA ARG A 144 9.85 1.31 -25.15
C ARG A 144 10.05 2.81 -24.92
N TYR A 145 10.16 3.21 -23.65
CA TYR A 145 10.30 4.61 -23.26
C TYR A 145 11.75 5.02 -22.95
N ALA A 146 12.73 4.13 -23.10
CA ALA A 146 14.15 4.48 -22.92
C ALA A 146 14.53 5.70 -23.77
N GLY A 147 15.25 6.66 -23.17
CA GLY A 147 15.71 7.88 -23.85
C GLY A 147 14.68 9.00 -23.91
N THR A 148 13.55 8.88 -23.20
CA THR A 148 12.51 9.94 -23.14
C THR A 148 13.07 11.27 -22.64
N LEU A 149 13.93 11.26 -21.60
CA LEU A 149 14.56 12.48 -21.09
C LEU A 149 15.44 13.15 -22.15
N GLY A 150 16.44 12.44 -22.67
CA GLY A 150 17.35 12.95 -23.69
C GLY A 150 16.64 13.41 -24.96
N GLN A 151 15.65 12.65 -25.43
CA GLN A 151 14.84 13.01 -26.60
C GLN A 151 14.01 14.27 -26.37
N SER A 152 13.45 14.46 -25.18
CA SER A 152 12.67 15.66 -24.84
C SER A 152 13.54 16.91 -24.83
N LEU A 153 14.74 16.82 -24.24
CA LEU A 153 15.73 17.91 -24.23
C LEU A 153 16.19 18.25 -25.65
N LYS A 154 16.52 17.23 -26.45
CA LYS A 154 16.92 17.38 -27.87
C LYS A 154 15.83 18.07 -28.69
N THR A 155 14.57 17.65 -28.53
CA THR A 155 13.42 18.21 -29.24
C THR A 155 13.15 19.67 -28.84
N ALA A 156 13.36 20.00 -27.56
CA ALA A 156 13.25 21.37 -27.05
C ALA A 156 14.48 22.25 -27.36
N GLY A 157 15.50 21.72 -28.06
CA GLY A 157 16.74 22.45 -28.36
C GLY A 157 17.62 22.74 -27.12
N GLN A 158 17.37 22.07 -25.99
CA GLN A 158 18.14 22.25 -24.76
C GLN A 158 19.45 21.45 -24.84
N CYS A 159 20.59 22.12 -24.69
CA CYS A 159 21.87 21.40 -24.59
C CYS A 159 22.04 20.76 -23.21
N SER A 160 22.50 19.51 -23.21
CA SER A 160 22.84 18.74 -22.02
C SER A 160 24.25 18.15 -22.11
N VAL A 161 24.95 18.10 -20.97
CA VAL A 161 26.26 17.43 -20.82
C VAL A 161 26.10 16.23 -19.88
N ALA A 162 26.58 15.07 -20.30
CA ALA A 162 26.67 13.88 -19.47
C ALA A 162 28.10 13.67 -18.98
N ILE A 163 28.24 13.34 -17.69
CA ILE A 163 29.51 13.00 -17.06
C ILE A 163 29.39 11.57 -16.49
N GLY A 164 30.12 10.63 -17.10
CA GLY A 164 30.09 9.22 -16.71
C GLY A 164 28.95 8.39 -17.33
N PRO A 165 29.02 7.04 -17.23
CA PRO A 165 28.15 6.10 -17.96
C PRO A 165 26.65 6.23 -17.64
N GLY A 166 26.27 6.36 -16.38
CA GLY A 166 24.87 6.48 -15.97
C GLY A 166 24.22 7.79 -16.43
N ALA A 167 24.96 8.89 -16.35
CA ALA A 167 24.51 10.17 -16.87
C ALA A 167 24.33 10.16 -18.38
N ALA A 168 25.24 9.48 -19.11
CA ALA A 168 25.09 9.26 -20.54
C ALA A 168 23.82 8.45 -20.83
N LEU A 169 23.54 7.41 -20.04
CA LEU A 169 22.30 6.63 -20.14
C LEU A 169 21.03 7.45 -19.90
N ALA A 170 21.02 8.33 -18.91
CA ALA A 170 19.89 9.23 -18.67
C ALA A 170 19.66 10.22 -19.81
N LEU A 171 20.74 10.80 -20.35
CA LEU A 171 20.67 11.88 -21.34
C LEU A 171 20.70 11.42 -22.79
N ALA A 172 20.90 10.13 -23.05
CA ALA A 172 20.80 9.58 -24.39
C ALA A 172 19.39 9.77 -24.97
N ASP A 173 19.34 10.10 -26.25
CA ASP A 173 18.09 10.10 -27.00
C ASP A 173 17.61 8.66 -27.28
N GLN A 174 16.49 8.52 -27.97
CA GLN A 174 15.93 7.20 -28.31
C GLN A 174 16.80 6.38 -29.27
N GLN A 175 17.86 6.96 -29.83
CA GLN A 175 18.85 6.26 -30.65
C GLN A 175 20.09 5.87 -29.83
N GLY A 176 20.14 6.22 -28.54
CA GLY A 176 21.27 5.95 -27.66
C GLY A 176 22.39 7.00 -27.76
N ALA A 177 22.16 8.13 -28.44
CA ALA A 177 23.18 9.14 -28.68
C ALA A 177 23.12 10.28 -27.66
N VAL A 178 24.30 10.72 -27.22
CA VAL A 178 24.52 11.85 -26.30
C VAL A 178 25.38 12.88 -27.02
N ARG A 179 24.95 14.14 -27.03
CA ARG A 179 25.60 15.21 -27.80
C ARG A 179 26.89 15.72 -27.17
N SER A 180 26.97 15.78 -25.84
CA SER A 180 28.14 16.23 -25.09
C SER A 180 28.42 15.28 -23.93
N TYR A 181 29.61 14.68 -23.93
CA TYR A 181 30.02 13.66 -22.96
C TYR A 181 31.42 13.93 -22.40
N ARG A 182 31.61 13.72 -21.10
CA ARG A 182 32.90 13.75 -20.40
C ARG A 182 33.01 12.50 -19.51
N ASP A 183 34.22 12.01 -19.31
CA ASP A 183 34.42 10.89 -18.37
C ASP A 183 34.33 11.35 -16.91
N SER A 184 34.77 12.59 -16.62
CA SER A 184 34.87 13.13 -15.26
C SER A 184 34.51 14.61 -15.21
N ALA A 185 34.18 15.09 -14.00
CA ALA A 185 33.89 16.51 -13.77
C ALA A 185 35.06 17.44 -14.10
N THR A 186 36.30 16.95 -14.00
CA THR A 186 37.51 17.71 -14.36
C THR A 186 37.62 18.01 -15.86
N GLY A 187 36.93 17.25 -16.71
CA GLY A 187 36.85 17.51 -18.15
C GLY A 187 35.81 18.57 -18.53
N LEU A 188 35.07 19.11 -17.57
CA LEU A 188 34.03 20.11 -17.80
C LEU A 188 34.66 21.49 -17.97
N THR A 189 34.32 22.18 -19.07
CA THR A 189 34.82 23.54 -19.34
C THR A 189 33.76 24.60 -19.02
N THR A 190 34.19 25.84 -18.82
CA THR A 190 33.26 26.99 -18.68
C THR A 190 32.38 27.14 -19.92
N ALA A 191 32.92 26.88 -21.12
CA ALA A 191 32.17 26.92 -22.37
C ALA A 191 31.10 25.82 -22.48
N ASP A 192 31.30 24.67 -21.84
CA ASP A 192 30.28 23.62 -21.73
C ASP A 192 29.13 24.10 -20.85
N LEU A 193 29.47 24.67 -19.69
CA LEU A 193 28.49 25.20 -18.75
C LEU A 193 27.72 26.38 -19.34
N GLU A 194 28.38 27.33 -20.00
CA GLU A 194 27.70 28.47 -20.64
C GLU A 194 26.65 28.03 -21.69
N ARG A 195 26.99 26.99 -22.47
CA ARG A 195 26.17 26.48 -23.56
C ARG A 195 25.04 25.56 -23.09
N CYS A 196 25.30 24.74 -22.09
CA CYS A 196 24.41 23.64 -21.71
C CYS A 196 23.83 23.89 -20.33
N ARG A 197 22.51 24.07 -20.29
CA ARG A 197 21.75 24.36 -19.08
C ARG A 197 21.46 23.11 -18.26
N MET A 198 21.65 21.93 -18.83
CA MET A 198 21.52 20.64 -18.15
C MET A 198 22.87 19.96 -18.02
N VAL A 199 23.24 19.57 -16.80
CA VAL A 199 24.40 18.72 -16.51
C VAL A 199 23.90 17.49 -15.76
N ALA A 200 24.26 16.28 -16.20
CA ALA A 200 24.06 15.07 -15.42
C ALA A 200 25.43 14.44 -15.11
N MET A 201 25.60 13.93 -13.89
CA MET A 201 26.82 13.27 -13.45
C MET A 201 26.49 11.96 -12.74
N ASP A 202 27.19 10.90 -13.13
CA ASP A 202 27.20 9.60 -12.47
C ASP A 202 28.48 9.46 -11.65
N VAL A 203 28.32 9.44 -10.33
CA VAL A 203 29.41 9.29 -9.36
C VAL A 203 29.41 7.84 -8.89
N ASP A 204 30.08 6.98 -9.66
CA ASP A 204 30.04 5.53 -9.46
C ASP A 204 31.07 5.01 -8.46
N ASP A 205 31.99 5.85 -7.95
CA ASP A 205 33.04 5.47 -6.99
C ASP A 205 32.52 4.66 -5.80
N LEU A 206 31.32 5.01 -5.30
CA LEU A 206 30.70 4.33 -4.17
C LEU A 206 30.24 2.90 -4.51
N VAL A 207 29.70 2.69 -5.71
CA VAL A 207 29.12 1.40 -6.11
C VAL A 207 30.10 0.52 -6.89
N ALA A 208 31.11 1.11 -7.54
CA ALA A 208 32.07 0.40 -8.38
C ALA A 208 32.75 -0.79 -7.67
N PRO A 209 33.16 -0.70 -6.38
CA PRO A 209 33.74 -1.85 -5.69
C PRO A 209 32.77 -3.02 -5.50
N TYR A 210 31.45 -2.78 -5.49
CA TYR A 210 30.41 -3.82 -5.40
C TYR A 210 30.18 -4.55 -6.73
N LEU A 211 30.61 -3.98 -7.85
CA LEU A 211 30.30 -4.47 -9.20
C LEU A 211 31.49 -5.10 -9.92
N LYS A 212 32.56 -5.46 -9.18
CA LYS A 212 33.78 -6.06 -9.75
C LYS A 212 33.51 -7.33 -10.56
N ASP A 213 32.54 -8.14 -10.13
CA ASP A 213 32.17 -9.39 -10.79
C ASP A 213 31.11 -9.19 -11.90
N GLY A 214 30.64 -7.96 -12.11
CA GLY A 214 29.63 -7.59 -13.11
C GLY A 214 28.24 -7.30 -12.51
N PRO A 215 27.53 -8.29 -11.95
CA PRO A 215 26.22 -8.07 -11.36
C PRO A 215 26.30 -7.54 -9.93
N LEU A 216 25.20 -6.99 -9.43
CA LEU A 216 25.05 -6.68 -8.01
C LEU A 216 25.26 -7.94 -7.14
N PRO A 217 25.96 -7.81 -6.00
CA PRO A 217 26.22 -8.94 -5.12
C PRO A 217 24.94 -9.44 -4.46
N ALA A 218 24.91 -10.74 -4.20
CA ALA A 218 23.81 -11.37 -3.45
C ALA A 218 23.90 -11.10 -1.94
N GLU A 219 25.05 -10.65 -1.45
CA GLU A 219 25.23 -10.26 -0.06
C GLU A 219 24.60 -8.89 0.20
N PRO A 220 24.03 -8.64 1.40
CA PRO A 220 23.49 -7.34 1.77
C PRO A 220 24.53 -6.20 1.71
N GLU A 221 25.73 -6.47 2.21
CA GLU A 221 26.85 -5.52 2.30
C GLU A 221 28.14 -6.32 2.10
N LEU A 222 28.78 -6.12 0.95
CA LEU A 222 30.01 -6.80 0.55
C LEU A 222 31.25 -6.13 1.15
N LEU A 223 31.22 -4.80 1.32
CA LEU A 223 32.40 -4.04 1.70
C LEU A 223 32.52 -3.93 3.23
N GLY A 224 33.76 -3.95 3.70
CA GLY A 224 34.04 -3.59 5.09
C GLY A 224 33.78 -2.10 5.37
N PRO A 225 33.49 -1.69 6.63
CA PRO A 225 33.21 -0.29 6.97
C PRO A 225 34.33 0.70 6.62
N ALA A 226 35.59 0.25 6.55
CA ALA A 226 36.71 1.09 6.14
C ALA A 226 36.73 1.32 4.62
N GLU A 227 36.49 0.28 3.84
CA GLU A 227 36.47 0.33 2.37
C GLU A 227 35.29 1.17 1.87
N ARG A 228 34.09 0.96 2.44
CA ARG A 228 32.91 1.80 2.14
C ARG A 228 33.18 3.27 2.44
N ARG A 229 33.79 3.58 3.60
CA ARG A 229 34.16 4.97 3.95
C ARG A 229 35.17 5.58 2.98
N GLN A 230 36.12 4.79 2.48
CA GLN A 230 37.07 5.27 1.48
C GLN A 230 36.36 5.60 0.14
N ALA A 231 35.52 4.69 -0.34
CA ALA A 231 34.73 4.89 -1.56
C ALA A 231 33.79 6.11 -1.43
N LEU A 232 33.19 6.32 -0.25
CA LEU A 232 32.38 7.50 0.06
C LEU A 232 33.16 8.81 -0.03
N ARG A 233 34.39 8.86 0.49
CA ARG A 233 35.23 10.06 0.40
C ARG A 233 35.63 10.39 -1.02
N GLN A 234 35.83 9.37 -1.86
CA GLN A 234 36.12 9.55 -3.30
C GLN A 234 34.90 10.14 -4.00
N ALA A 235 33.71 9.55 -3.79
CA ALA A 235 32.46 10.08 -4.31
C ALA A 235 32.18 11.52 -3.84
N ASP A 236 32.39 11.84 -2.55
CA ASP A 236 32.20 13.19 -2.02
C ASP A 236 33.13 14.22 -2.67
N ALA A 237 34.40 13.86 -2.88
CA ALA A 237 35.37 14.71 -3.57
C ALA A 237 34.96 14.98 -5.01
N GLU A 238 34.47 13.97 -5.74
CA GLU A 238 34.00 14.13 -7.12
C GLU A 238 32.76 15.03 -7.20
N VAL A 239 31.79 14.84 -6.29
CA VAL A 239 30.62 15.71 -6.15
C VAL A 239 31.06 17.15 -5.87
N GLY A 240 32.01 17.37 -4.96
CA GLY A 240 32.54 18.70 -4.67
C GLY A 240 33.23 19.37 -5.84
N ALA A 241 33.95 18.61 -6.66
CA ALA A 241 34.58 19.12 -7.87
C ALA A 241 33.52 19.67 -8.84
N LEU A 242 32.42 18.95 -9.05
CA LEU A 242 31.31 19.45 -9.86
C LEU A 242 30.65 20.67 -9.22
N LEU A 243 30.28 20.62 -7.93
CA LEU A 243 29.62 21.72 -7.23
C LEU A 243 30.42 23.03 -7.30
N THR A 244 31.75 22.95 -7.27
CA THR A 244 32.64 24.11 -7.38
C THR A 244 32.66 24.69 -8.80
N ALA A 245 32.49 23.85 -9.82
CA ALA A 245 32.47 24.26 -11.22
C ALA A 245 31.11 24.84 -11.64
N LEU A 246 30.01 24.46 -10.99
CA LEU A 246 28.66 24.89 -11.38
C LEU A 246 28.47 26.41 -11.23
N PRO A 247 27.80 27.08 -12.18
CA PRO A 247 27.44 28.48 -12.05
C PRO A 247 26.51 28.73 -10.85
N ALA A 248 26.64 29.91 -10.23
CA ALA A 248 25.73 30.34 -9.17
C ALA A 248 24.27 30.33 -9.64
N GLY A 249 23.35 29.92 -8.76
CA GLY A 249 21.92 29.82 -9.07
C GLY A 249 21.53 28.56 -9.85
N THR A 250 22.46 27.62 -10.08
CA THR A 250 22.12 26.28 -10.62
C THR A 250 21.28 25.51 -9.60
N THR A 251 20.16 24.95 -10.06
CA THR A 251 19.36 24.02 -9.25
C THR A 251 20.06 22.66 -9.24
N VAL A 252 20.39 22.16 -8.05
CA VAL A 252 21.11 20.88 -7.89
C VAL A 252 20.17 19.82 -7.35
N LEU A 253 20.07 18.71 -8.08
CA LEU A 253 19.38 17.49 -7.70
C LEU A 253 20.43 16.44 -7.32
N LEU A 254 20.42 15.99 -6.08
CA LEU A 254 21.23 14.86 -5.62
C LEU A 254 20.32 13.65 -5.40
N ALA A 255 20.68 12.51 -5.98
CA ALA A 255 19.92 11.28 -5.88
C ALA A 255 20.82 10.06 -5.63
N GLY A 256 20.46 9.24 -4.64
CA GLY A 256 21.05 7.92 -4.48
C GLY A 256 20.42 6.94 -5.47
N MET A 257 21.04 6.72 -6.63
CA MET A 257 20.36 6.20 -7.82
C MET A 257 19.97 4.72 -7.77
N SER A 258 20.55 3.93 -6.86
CA SER A 258 20.39 2.47 -6.85
C SER A 258 20.76 1.86 -5.51
N ASP A 259 20.53 0.54 -5.40
CA ASP A 259 21.06 -0.31 -4.36
C ASP A 259 22.50 -0.77 -4.63
N HIS A 260 23.14 -1.33 -3.59
CA HIS A 260 24.52 -1.88 -3.64
C HIS A 260 24.61 -3.38 -3.39
N GLY A 261 23.53 -4.02 -2.95
CA GLY A 261 23.50 -5.44 -2.62
C GLY A 261 22.07 -5.97 -2.65
N SER A 262 21.83 -7.12 -2.03
CA SER A 262 20.51 -7.78 -2.06
C SER A 262 19.42 -7.12 -1.18
N VAL A 263 19.76 -6.05 -0.48
CA VAL A 263 18.87 -5.30 0.41
C VAL A 263 18.57 -3.94 -0.20
N PRO A 264 17.29 -3.64 -0.54
CA PRO A 264 16.87 -2.33 -0.96
C PRO A 264 16.81 -1.38 0.23
N HIS A 265 17.19 -0.13 0.02
CA HIS A 265 17.11 0.94 1.03
C HIS A 265 16.38 2.16 0.49
N LEU A 266 15.90 3.00 1.41
CA LEU A 266 15.58 4.38 1.08
C LEU A 266 16.89 5.15 0.85
N ARG A 267 16.99 5.77 -0.33
CA ARG A 267 18.18 6.46 -0.80
C ARG A 267 18.08 7.96 -0.58
N VAL A 268 19.19 8.67 -0.77
CA VAL A 268 19.22 10.14 -0.62
C VAL A 268 18.41 10.80 -1.74
N SER A 269 17.62 11.80 -1.38
CA SER A 269 17.06 12.79 -2.31
C SER A 269 17.29 14.18 -1.73
N ALA A 270 17.96 15.06 -2.49
CA ALA A 270 18.10 16.46 -2.11
C ALA A 270 17.91 17.39 -3.31
N LEU A 271 17.29 18.53 -3.08
CA LEU A 271 17.03 19.59 -4.06
C LEU A 271 17.53 20.92 -3.50
N GLN A 272 18.64 21.40 -4.05
CA GLN A 272 19.18 22.72 -3.74
C GLN A 272 18.61 23.74 -4.72
N ARG A 273 17.86 24.70 -4.19
CA ARG A 273 17.40 25.90 -4.91
C ARG A 273 17.04 26.99 -3.89
N PRO A 274 16.89 28.27 -4.30
CA PRO A 274 16.48 29.34 -3.39
C PRO A 274 15.20 28.98 -2.61
N GLY A 275 15.23 29.12 -1.28
CA GLY A 275 14.09 28.85 -0.39
C GLY A 275 13.80 27.36 -0.09
N ALA A 276 14.69 26.44 -0.47
CA ALA A 276 14.56 25.00 -0.19
C ALA A 276 15.17 24.55 1.14
N GLU A 277 16.11 25.33 1.69
CA GLU A 277 16.90 24.98 2.88
C GLU A 277 16.05 24.54 4.08
N GLY A 278 16.39 23.37 4.65
CA GLY A 278 15.78 22.86 5.88
C GLY A 278 14.33 22.36 5.71
N ARG A 279 13.88 22.16 4.46
CA ARG A 279 12.51 21.72 4.14
C ARG A 279 12.47 20.27 3.66
N LEU A 280 11.31 19.63 3.82
CA LEU A 280 11.11 18.27 3.34
C LEU A 280 11.03 18.24 1.80
N LEU A 281 11.48 17.15 1.20
CA LEU A 281 11.42 16.91 -0.23
C LEU A 281 10.63 15.63 -0.52
N GLY A 282 9.57 15.77 -1.29
CA GLY A 282 8.70 14.65 -1.66
C GLY A 282 8.04 14.87 -3.01
N ALA A 283 7.01 14.09 -3.31
CA ALA A 283 6.32 14.15 -4.59
C ALA A 283 4.84 13.80 -4.48
N ALA A 284 4.02 14.39 -5.35
CA ALA A 284 2.60 14.06 -5.43
C ALA A 284 2.36 12.62 -5.97
N SER A 285 3.34 12.02 -6.66
CA SER A 285 3.30 10.63 -7.14
C SER A 285 3.22 9.62 -5.98
N THR A 286 3.86 9.92 -4.85
CA THR A 286 3.82 9.11 -3.62
C THR A 286 2.78 9.63 -2.62
N ARG A 287 2.30 10.87 -2.79
CA ARG A 287 1.49 11.63 -1.83
C ARG A 287 2.16 11.75 -0.46
N ARG A 288 3.48 11.87 -0.48
CA ARG A 288 4.32 12.04 0.70
C ARG A 288 5.19 13.28 0.51
N ASP A 289 5.40 13.99 1.60
CA ASP A 289 6.22 15.19 1.62
C ASP A 289 7.70 14.89 1.80
N ASP A 290 8.04 13.63 2.12
CA ASP A 290 9.38 13.16 2.47
C ASP A 290 9.82 11.93 1.65
N ILE A 291 9.04 11.48 0.67
CA ILE A 291 9.36 10.33 -0.20
C ILE A 291 9.10 10.66 -1.67
N SER A 292 10.08 10.38 -2.53
CA SER A 292 9.99 10.46 -3.99
C SER A 292 10.39 9.13 -4.66
N ILE A 293 10.17 9.03 -5.97
CA ILE A 293 10.58 7.90 -6.82
C ILE A 293 11.48 8.37 -7.96
N LEU A 294 12.29 7.47 -8.54
CA LEU A 294 13.22 7.80 -9.64
C LEU A 294 12.57 8.55 -10.82
N PRO A 295 11.37 8.18 -11.33
CA PRO A 295 10.69 8.94 -12.38
C PRO A 295 10.41 10.41 -12.05
N ASP A 296 10.29 10.78 -10.76
CA ASP A 296 10.09 12.16 -10.35
C ASP A 296 11.30 13.03 -10.69
N LEU A 297 12.51 12.45 -10.73
CA LEU A 297 13.74 13.15 -11.15
C LEU A 297 13.63 13.59 -12.61
N THR A 298 13.14 12.71 -13.50
CA THR A 298 12.90 13.03 -14.91
C THR A 298 11.92 14.19 -15.07
N ALA A 299 10.78 14.11 -14.37
CA ALA A 299 9.76 15.15 -14.43
C ALA A 299 10.27 16.48 -13.86
N THR A 300 11.08 16.44 -12.80
CA THR A 300 11.67 17.64 -12.18
C THR A 300 12.68 18.30 -13.11
N VAL A 301 13.59 17.54 -13.71
CA VAL A 301 14.59 18.08 -14.66
C VAL A 301 13.88 18.78 -15.83
N LEU A 302 12.87 18.16 -16.42
CA LEU A 302 12.12 18.76 -17.52
C LEU A 302 11.39 20.03 -17.08
N ALA A 303 10.72 20.01 -15.93
CA ALA A 303 9.99 21.16 -15.41
C ALA A 303 10.90 22.36 -15.09
N GLU A 304 12.03 22.14 -14.41
CA GLU A 304 12.99 23.19 -14.06
C GLU A 304 13.68 23.81 -15.30
N LEU A 305 13.79 23.05 -16.39
CA LEU A 305 14.30 23.54 -17.68
C LEU A 305 13.22 24.20 -18.55
N GLY A 306 11.95 24.21 -18.12
CA GLY A 306 10.82 24.74 -18.91
C GLY A 306 10.45 23.86 -20.10
N VAL A 307 10.80 22.56 -20.07
CA VAL A 307 10.44 21.58 -21.09
C VAL A 307 9.17 20.85 -20.67
N ALA A 308 8.20 20.74 -21.57
CA ALA A 308 6.96 20.03 -21.30
C ALA A 308 7.23 18.56 -20.96
N VAL A 309 6.68 18.09 -19.83
CA VAL A 309 6.82 16.69 -19.38
C VAL A 309 5.93 15.81 -20.27
N PRO A 310 6.49 14.81 -20.97
CA PRO A 310 5.69 13.90 -21.79
C PRO A 310 4.68 13.10 -20.94
N PRO A 311 3.45 12.82 -21.44
CA PRO A 311 2.45 12.02 -20.71
C PRO A 311 2.89 10.59 -20.39
N THR A 312 3.95 10.09 -21.04
CA THR A 312 4.54 8.77 -20.78
C THR A 312 5.36 8.74 -19.49
N VAL A 313 5.81 9.90 -18.99
CA VAL A 313 6.52 10.02 -17.72
C VAL A 313 5.52 9.84 -16.59
N VAL A 314 5.75 8.80 -15.77
CA VAL A 314 4.88 8.45 -14.64
C VAL A 314 5.16 9.32 -13.41
N GLY A 315 6.39 9.82 -13.30
CA GLY A 315 6.79 10.71 -12.21
C GLY A 315 6.20 12.11 -12.34
N VAL A 316 6.26 12.85 -11.24
CA VAL A 316 5.85 14.25 -11.17
C VAL A 316 6.99 15.10 -10.60
N PRO A 317 7.05 16.41 -10.90
CA PRO A 317 8.09 17.27 -10.34
C PRO A 317 8.11 17.22 -8.81
N LEU A 318 9.32 17.19 -8.25
CA LEU A 318 9.55 17.20 -6.81
C LEU A 318 8.99 18.47 -6.18
N ARG A 319 8.45 18.33 -4.97
CA ARG A 319 7.84 19.42 -4.21
C ARG A 319 8.64 19.67 -2.94
N VAL A 320 9.01 20.93 -2.75
CA VAL A 320 9.53 21.42 -1.47
C VAL A 320 8.36 21.58 -0.51
N GLY A 321 8.35 20.77 0.54
CA GLY A 321 7.29 20.65 1.54
C GLY A 321 7.52 21.54 2.77
N ASP A 322 7.09 21.05 3.92
CA ASP A 322 7.14 21.78 5.18
C ASP A 322 8.58 21.92 5.72
N PRO A 323 8.86 22.98 6.50
CA PRO A 323 10.16 23.13 7.17
C PRO A 323 10.37 22.09 8.28
N GLY A 324 11.62 21.91 8.70
CA GLY A 324 11.99 21.03 9.81
C GLY A 324 12.57 19.68 9.38
N ALA A 325 12.98 19.54 8.13
CA ALA A 325 13.62 18.32 7.66
C ALA A 325 14.99 18.13 8.32
N THR A 326 15.27 16.90 8.78
CA THR A 326 16.56 16.56 9.38
C THR A 326 17.09 15.26 8.81
N VAL A 327 18.42 15.16 8.65
CA VAL A 327 19.09 13.92 8.22
C VAL A 327 18.73 12.76 9.14
N GLU A 328 18.63 13.02 10.45
CA GLU A 328 18.31 12.01 11.45
C GLU A 328 16.88 11.44 11.30
N GLN A 329 15.91 12.26 10.88
CA GLN A 329 14.57 11.77 10.55
C GLN A 329 14.62 10.78 9.37
N LEU A 330 15.41 11.08 8.34
CA LEU A 330 15.51 10.24 7.14
C LEU A 330 16.31 8.95 7.40
N ARG A 331 17.32 9.00 8.26
CA ARG A 331 18.00 7.79 8.78
C ARG A 331 17.06 6.89 9.55
N ARG A 332 16.26 7.47 10.46
CA ARG A 332 15.23 6.72 11.19
C ARG A 332 14.19 6.10 10.25
N ALA A 333 13.79 6.80 9.19
CA ALA A 333 12.85 6.27 8.21
C ALA A 333 13.38 5.01 7.51
N ASP A 334 14.65 4.99 7.09
CA ASP A 334 15.28 3.78 6.52
C ASP A 334 15.45 2.69 7.59
N ALA A 335 15.89 3.03 8.81
CA ALA A 335 16.05 2.05 9.90
C ALA A 335 14.73 1.34 10.25
N SER A 336 13.61 2.06 10.33
CA SER A 336 12.29 1.48 10.58
C SER A 336 11.85 0.58 9.41
N ALA A 337 12.11 1.00 8.17
CA ALA A 337 11.85 0.20 6.97
C ALA A 337 12.66 -1.12 6.99
N GLN A 338 13.96 -1.06 7.28
CA GLN A 338 14.83 -2.24 7.37
C GLN A 338 14.44 -3.18 8.51
N THR A 339 14.12 -2.63 9.69
CA THR A 339 13.68 -3.39 10.86
C THR A 339 12.40 -4.17 10.57
N MET A 340 11.43 -3.54 9.90
CA MET A 340 10.20 -4.23 9.46
C MET A 340 10.53 -5.29 8.40
N ARG A 341 11.38 -4.97 7.41
CA ARG A 341 11.72 -5.88 6.32
C ARG A 341 12.36 -7.16 6.83
N SER A 342 13.38 -7.05 7.69
CA SER A 342 14.13 -8.20 8.22
C SER A 342 13.23 -9.15 9.02
N ALA A 343 12.21 -8.63 9.68
CA ALA A 343 11.26 -9.41 10.48
C ALA A 343 10.00 -9.84 9.71
N LYS A 344 9.75 -9.36 8.48
CA LYS A 344 8.46 -9.55 7.78
C LYS A 344 8.11 -11.02 7.57
N GLY A 345 9.08 -11.82 7.09
CA GLY A 345 8.87 -13.26 6.88
C GLY A 345 8.54 -13.97 8.19
N GLN A 346 9.33 -13.73 9.23
CA GLN A 346 9.16 -14.32 10.56
C GLN A 346 7.83 -13.93 11.20
N TYR A 347 7.39 -12.67 11.04
CA TYR A 347 6.10 -12.20 11.53
C TYR A 347 4.94 -13.00 10.91
N PHE A 348 4.90 -13.15 9.58
CA PHE A 348 3.83 -13.91 8.93
C PHE A 348 3.88 -15.40 9.26
N THR A 349 5.07 -16.00 9.39
CA THR A 349 5.21 -17.38 9.86
C THR A 349 4.71 -17.54 11.30
N ALA A 350 5.09 -16.65 12.21
CA ALA A 350 4.65 -16.68 13.61
C ALA A 350 3.13 -16.50 13.71
N LEU A 351 2.56 -15.55 12.97
CA LEU A 351 1.11 -15.35 12.90
C LEU A 351 0.40 -16.62 12.42
N ALA A 352 0.92 -17.27 11.37
CA ALA A 352 0.36 -18.50 10.85
C ALA A 352 0.39 -19.63 11.86
N VAL A 353 1.53 -19.84 12.52
CA VAL A 353 1.69 -20.85 13.58
C VAL A 353 0.74 -20.57 14.74
N ILE A 354 0.68 -19.33 15.24
CA ILE A 354 -0.23 -18.95 16.32
C ILE A 354 -1.68 -19.23 15.95
N GLN A 355 -2.10 -18.88 14.73
CA GLN A 355 -3.46 -19.10 14.26
C GLN A 355 -3.80 -20.58 14.10
N VAL A 356 -2.92 -21.36 13.48
CA VAL A 356 -3.10 -22.81 13.31
C VAL A 356 -3.16 -23.52 14.66
N LEU A 357 -2.22 -23.21 15.57
CA LEU A 357 -2.21 -23.76 16.93
C LEU A 357 -3.47 -23.36 17.70
N PHE A 358 -3.93 -22.13 17.54
CA PHE A 358 -5.19 -21.69 18.13
C PHE A 358 -6.38 -22.50 17.59
N TYR A 359 -6.51 -22.70 16.28
CA TYR A 359 -7.64 -23.45 15.70
C TYR A 359 -7.61 -24.93 16.10
N VAL A 360 -6.44 -25.57 16.09
CA VAL A 360 -6.27 -26.96 16.54
C VAL A 360 -6.55 -27.09 18.04
N GLY A 361 -6.01 -26.17 18.85
CA GLY A 361 -6.25 -26.12 20.29
C GLY A 361 -7.73 -25.87 20.63
N ALA A 362 -8.38 -24.94 19.92
CA ALA A 362 -9.81 -24.67 20.05
C ALA A 362 -10.63 -25.91 19.74
N PHE A 363 -10.34 -26.60 18.63
CA PHE A 363 -10.99 -27.84 18.26
C PHE A 363 -10.89 -28.92 19.36
N LEU A 364 -9.68 -29.16 19.89
CA LEU A 364 -9.45 -30.15 20.93
C LEU A 364 -10.11 -29.80 22.27
N LEU A 365 -9.98 -28.55 22.72
CA LEU A 365 -10.49 -28.08 24.01
C LEU A 365 -12.02 -27.97 24.01
N LEU A 366 -12.62 -27.55 22.90
CA LEU A 366 -14.08 -27.55 22.73
C LEU A 366 -14.62 -28.97 22.77
N ARG A 367 -14.01 -29.92 22.05
CA ARG A 367 -14.40 -31.34 22.08
C ARG A 367 -14.31 -31.95 23.47
N ARG A 368 -13.29 -31.58 24.25
CA ARG A 368 -13.13 -32.00 25.65
C ARG A 368 -14.01 -31.23 26.64
N ARG A 369 -14.75 -30.21 26.19
CA ARG A 369 -15.62 -29.34 27.00
C ARG A 369 -14.91 -28.72 28.22
N THR A 370 -13.62 -28.39 28.09
CA THR A 370 -12.77 -27.86 29.19
C THR A 370 -12.12 -26.51 28.85
N HIS A 371 -11.73 -25.74 29.87
CA HIS A 371 -10.99 -24.48 29.75
C HIS A 371 -11.63 -23.37 28.88
N TRP A 372 -12.96 -23.33 28.77
CA TRP A 372 -13.69 -22.39 27.91
C TRP A 372 -13.39 -20.93 28.19
N ARG A 373 -13.19 -20.57 29.47
CA ARG A 373 -12.79 -19.20 29.86
C ARG A 373 -11.47 -18.80 29.21
N TRP A 374 -10.46 -19.65 29.28
CA TRP A 374 -9.15 -19.38 28.69
C TRP A 374 -9.19 -19.40 27.17
N LEU A 375 -9.98 -20.29 26.58
CA LEU A 375 -10.18 -20.32 25.13
C LEU A 375 -10.83 -19.03 24.62
N ARG A 376 -11.80 -18.47 25.34
CA ARG A 376 -12.40 -17.16 25.00
C ARG A 376 -11.39 -16.02 25.09
N VAL A 377 -10.52 -16.03 26.11
CA VAL A 377 -9.44 -15.03 26.24
C VAL A 377 -8.46 -15.16 25.06
N ALA A 378 -8.00 -16.37 24.76
CA ALA A 378 -7.09 -16.65 23.66
C ALA A 378 -7.69 -16.23 22.31
N ALA A 379 -8.98 -16.51 22.09
CA ALA A 379 -9.67 -16.15 20.85
C ALA A 379 -9.72 -14.62 20.62
N VAL A 380 -10.01 -13.85 21.68
CA VAL A 380 -9.98 -12.38 21.61
C VAL A 380 -8.56 -11.86 21.38
N ALA A 381 -7.59 -12.43 22.09
CA ALA A 381 -6.19 -12.04 21.98
C ALA A 381 -5.64 -12.31 20.57
N VAL A 382 -5.90 -13.49 20.01
CA VAL A 382 -5.44 -13.84 18.65
C VAL A 382 -6.11 -12.96 17.59
N ALA A 383 -7.41 -12.66 17.72
CA ALA A 383 -8.10 -11.73 16.82
C ALA A 383 -7.55 -10.30 16.86
N ALA A 384 -6.94 -9.88 17.98
CA ALA A 384 -6.37 -8.55 18.13
C ALA A 384 -4.99 -8.39 17.47
N LEU A 385 -4.28 -9.47 17.14
CA LEU A 385 -2.92 -9.42 16.58
C LEU A 385 -2.81 -8.63 15.27
N PRO A 386 -3.72 -8.75 14.27
CA PRO A 386 -3.55 -8.05 13.00
C PRO A 386 -3.48 -6.53 13.13
N VAL A 387 -4.35 -5.93 13.95
CA VAL A 387 -4.44 -4.46 14.06
C VAL A 387 -3.21 -3.84 14.73
N THR A 388 -2.46 -4.60 15.54
CA THR A 388 -1.26 -4.07 16.21
C THR A 388 -0.14 -3.74 15.23
N SER A 389 -0.12 -4.39 14.06
CA SER A 389 0.85 -4.10 13.01
C SER A 389 0.74 -2.66 12.49
N PHE A 390 -0.45 -2.06 12.55
CA PHE A 390 -0.68 -0.65 12.18
C PHE A 390 -0.52 0.28 13.37
N LEU A 391 -1.08 -0.09 14.53
CA LEU A 391 -1.08 0.77 15.71
C LEU A 391 0.32 1.01 16.28
N VAL A 392 1.27 0.09 16.06
CA VAL A 392 2.67 0.30 16.49
C VAL A 392 3.28 1.56 15.87
N ASN A 393 2.82 1.99 14.69
CA ASN A 393 3.28 3.21 14.03
C ASN A 393 2.78 4.52 14.68
N LEU A 394 1.97 4.42 15.75
CA LEU A 394 1.73 5.56 16.66
C LEU A 394 2.87 5.81 17.64
N LEU A 395 3.83 4.87 17.72
CA LEU A 395 4.99 4.96 18.61
C LEU A 395 6.26 5.25 17.78
N PRO A 396 7.21 6.02 18.33
CA PRO A 396 8.51 6.19 17.69
C PRO A 396 9.35 4.93 17.91
N TRP A 397 9.47 4.08 16.88
CA TRP A 397 10.31 2.88 16.90
C TRP A 397 11.26 2.86 15.71
N SER A 398 12.47 2.35 15.93
CA SER A 398 13.50 2.19 14.88
C SER A 398 14.27 0.88 14.99
N ASP A 399 13.95 0.05 15.98
CA ASP A 399 14.60 -1.22 16.25
C ASP A 399 13.57 -2.32 16.57
N HIS A 400 14.04 -3.56 16.66
CA HIS A 400 13.17 -4.70 16.94
C HIS A 400 12.51 -4.64 18.32
N VAL A 401 13.18 -4.08 19.33
CA VAL A 401 12.66 -4.01 20.71
C VAL A 401 11.50 -3.04 20.78
N GLY A 402 11.63 -1.84 20.21
CA GLY A 402 10.57 -0.85 20.11
C GLY A 402 9.39 -1.36 19.27
N LEU A 403 9.67 -2.01 18.13
CA LEU A 403 8.64 -2.56 17.26
C LEU A 403 7.82 -3.65 17.96
N PHE A 404 8.47 -4.73 18.42
CA PHE A 404 7.76 -5.85 19.04
C PHE A 404 7.22 -5.51 20.42
N GLY A 405 7.93 -4.70 21.20
CA GLY A 405 7.46 -4.18 22.49
C GLY A 405 6.21 -3.31 22.34
N GLY A 406 6.20 -2.41 21.36
CA GLY A 406 5.03 -1.59 21.03
C GLY A 406 3.84 -2.41 20.53
N MET A 407 4.08 -3.40 19.67
CA MET A 407 3.04 -4.34 19.22
C MET A 407 2.46 -5.15 20.39
N LEU A 408 3.30 -5.61 21.31
CA LEU A 408 2.89 -6.35 22.51
C LEU A 408 2.06 -5.46 23.44
N ALA A 409 2.46 -4.20 23.63
CA ALA A 409 1.70 -3.22 24.42
C ALA A 409 0.31 -2.97 23.84
N TRP A 410 0.20 -2.72 22.53
CA TRP A 410 -1.09 -2.56 21.85
C TRP A 410 -1.94 -3.83 21.91
N TRP A 411 -1.32 -4.99 21.73
CA TRP A 411 -1.99 -6.28 21.82
C TRP A 411 -2.61 -6.50 23.20
N ALA A 412 -1.84 -6.25 24.27
CA ALA A 412 -2.30 -6.33 25.64
C ALA A 412 -3.41 -5.31 25.92
N ALA A 413 -3.23 -4.05 25.50
CA ALA A 413 -4.21 -2.99 25.70
C ALA A 413 -5.57 -3.31 25.06
N ILE A 414 -5.60 -3.78 23.80
CA ILE A 414 -6.84 -4.13 23.09
C ILE A 414 -7.49 -5.37 23.72
N THR A 415 -6.70 -6.36 24.09
CA THR A 415 -7.19 -7.59 24.73
C THR A 415 -7.83 -7.27 26.09
N VAL A 416 -7.16 -6.44 26.91
CA VAL A 416 -7.68 -5.96 28.20
C VAL A 416 -8.93 -5.11 27.98
N LEU A 417 -8.93 -4.18 27.03
CA LEU A 417 -10.11 -3.36 26.71
C LEU A 417 -11.31 -4.26 26.35
N ALA A 418 -11.11 -5.24 25.48
CA ALA A 418 -12.17 -6.15 25.04
C ALA A 418 -12.72 -7.03 26.19
N LEU A 419 -11.89 -7.42 27.16
CA LEU A 419 -12.25 -8.40 28.20
C LEU A 419 -12.55 -7.80 29.58
N ALA A 420 -12.04 -6.61 29.90
CA ALA A 420 -12.20 -5.97 31.21
C ALA A 420 -13.32 -4.92 31.25
N GLY A 421 -13.71 -4.36 30.09
CA GLY A 421 -14.76 -3.35 30.01
C GLY A 421 -16.16 -3.84 30.41
N PRO A 422 -17.15 -2.93 30.52
CA PRO A 422 -18.52 -3.27 30.89
C PRO A 422 -19.22 -4.18 29.87
N TRP A 423 -18.84 -4.08 28.59
CA TRP A 423 -19.35 -4.91 27.49
C TRP A 423 -18.99 -6.40 27.61
N ARG A 424 -18.00 -6.79 28.45
CA ARG A 424 -17.63 -8.20 28.65
C ARG A 424 -18.80 -9.09 29.09
N ARG A 425 -19.80 -8.47 29.72
CA ARG A 425 -21.05 -9.10 30.18
C ARG A 425 -21.99 -9.51 29.04
N ARG A 426 -21.70 -9.11 27.79
CA ARG A 426 -22.46 -9.47 26.59
C ARG A 426 -21.63 -10.43 25.73
N PRO A 427 -22.21 -11.48 25.12
CA PRO A 427 -21.49 -12.37 24.21
C PRO A 427 -20.74 -11.63 23.09
N LEU A 428 -21.40 -10.65 22.46
CA LEU A 428 -20.85 -9.85 21.35
C LEU A 428 -19.90 -8.72 21.79
N GLY A 429 -19.74 -8.46 23.09
CA GLY A 429 -18.97 -7.32 23.59
C GLY A 429 -17.51 -7.30 23.12
N PRO A 430 -16.72 -8.37 23.37
CA PRO A 430 -15.34 -8.43 22.90
C PRO A 430 -15.20 -8.36 21.37
N LEU A 431 -16.13 -8.98 20.62
CA LEU A 431 -16.19 -8.88 19.16
C LEU A 431 -16.36 -7.43 18.71
N ALA A 432 -17.29 -6.70 19.33
CA ALA A 432 -17.55 -5.30 19.01
C ALA A 432 -16.31 -4.43 19.20
N VAL A 433 -15.52 -4.68 20.26
CA VAL A 433 -14.29 -3.93 20.52
C VAL A 433 -13.21 -4.24 19.48
N VAL A 434 -12.88 -5.50 19.25
CA VAL A 434 -11.76 -5.84 18.34
C VAL A 434 -12.09 -5.49 16.89
N ALA A 435 -13.30 -5.82 16.42
CA ALA A 435 -13.74 -5.46 15.07
C ALA A 435 -13.89 -3.95 14.89
N GLY A 436 -14.39 -3.25 15.92
CA GLY A 436 -14.54 -1.80 15.94
C GLY A 436 -13.20 -1.08 15.89
N VAL A 437 -12.26 -1.45 16.76
CA VAL A 437 -10.89 -0.91 16.76
C VAL A 437 -10.21 -1.16 15.42
N THR A 438 -10.30 -2.38 14.88
CA THR A 438 -9.70 -2.69 13.57
C THR A 438 -10.26 -1.82 12.44
N ALA A 439 -11.58 -1.68 12.34
CA ALA A 439 -12.21 -0.85 11.31
C ALA A 439 -11.90 0.65 11.51
N LEU A 440 -11.95 1.13 12.76
CA LEU A 440 -11.66 2.54 13.07
C LEU A 440 -10.21 2.90 12.80
N THR A 441 -9.25 2.04 13.17
CA THR A 441 -7.81 2.27 12.87
C THR A 441 -7.61 2.47 11.37
N LEU A 442 -8.19 1.61 10.54
CA LEU A 442 -7.99 1.67 9.08
C LEU A 442 -8.76 2.82 8.43
N VAL A 443 -9.96 3.13 8.91
CA VAL A 443 -10.70 4.32 8.44
C VAL A 443 -9.97 5.60 8.84
N ALA A 444 -9.52 5.71 10.08
CA ALA A 444 -8.77 6.87 10.55
C ALA A 444 -7.47 7.02 9.75
N ASP A 445 -6.74 5.94 9.52
CA ASP A 445 -5.52 5.95 8.72
C ASP A 445 -5.76 6.46 7.29
N LEU A 446 -6.82 6.00 6.62
CA LEU A 446 -7.19 6.50 5.28
C LEU A 446 -7.52 8.01 5.29
N LEU A 447 -8.15 8.51 6.36
CA LEU A 447 -8.51 9.91 6.50
C LEU A 447 -7.32 10.80 6.87
N THR A 448 -6.29 10.26 7.52
CA THR A 448 -5.09 10.99 7.97
C THR A 448 -3.87 10.83 7.06
N GLY A 449 -4.02 10.27 5.86
CA GLY A 449 -2.93 10.19 4.88
C GLY A 449 -2.14 8.87 4.88
N THR A 450 -2.69 7.80 5.44
CA THR A 450 -2.15 6.42 5.37
C THR A 450 -0.78 6.22 6.03
N THR A 451 -0.53 6.92 7.13
CA THR A 451 0.75 6.88 7.87
C THR A 451 0.92 5.58 8.65
N LEU A 452 -0.14 4.96 9.17
CA LEU A 452 -0.08 3.71 9.93
C LEU A 452 0.17 2.49 9.03
N GLN A 453 -0.27 2.53 7.78
CA GLN A 453 0.02 1.46 6.82
C GLN A 453 1.48 1.48 6.33
N LEU A 454 2.15 2.63 6.31
CA LEU A 454 3.53 2.73 5.85
C LEU A 454 4.49 2.04 6.85
N ASN A 455 5.39 1.20 6.34
CA ASN A 455 6.34 0.39 7.13
C ASN A 455 5.67 -0.49 8.21
N SER A 456 4.46 -1.00 7.92
CA SER A 456 3.75 -1.96 8.79
C SER A 456 3.76 -3.36 8.18
N PHE A 457 3.83 -4.41 8.99
CA PHE A 457 3.88 -5.80 8.49
C PHE A 457 2.74 -6.15 7.53
N MET A 458 1.54 -5.65 7.82
CA MET A 458 0.34 -5.89 7.03
C MET A 458 0.02 -4.78 6.03
N GLY A 459 0.80 -3.70 5.97
CA GLY A 459 0.62 -2.60 5.03
C GLY A 459 1.75 -2.53 4.00
N TYR A 460 2.30 -1.34 3.83
CA TYR A 460 3.31 -1.03 2.81
C TYR A 460 4.72 -1.03 3.36
N SER A 461 5.68 -1.06 2.45
CA SER A 461 7.09 -0.85 2.76
C SER A 461 7.62 0.20 1.77
N ALA A 462 8.19 1.26 2.32
CA ALA A 462 8.65 2.41 1.55
C ALA A 462 9.82 2.04 0.64
N GLU A 463 10.71 1.15 1.11
CA GLU A 463 11.89 0.67 0.39
C GLU A 463 11.53 -0.30 -0.74
N GLN A 464 10.49 -1.14 -0.58
CA GLN A 464 10.01 -2.01 -1.65
C GLN A 464 9.20 -1.27 -2.71
N GLY A 465 8.72 -0.06 -2.40
CA GLY A 465 8.10 0.86 -3.36
C GLY A 465 6.87 0.32 -4.11
N ALA A 466 6.20 -0.73 -3.60
CA ALA A 466 5.03 -1.28 -4.28
C ALA A 466 3.84 -0.30 -4.23
N ARG A 467 3.69 0.42 -3.12
CA ARG A 467 2.64 1.42 -2.88
C ARG A 467 3.07 2.34 -1.72
N TYR A 468 2.71 3.62 -1.78
CA TYR A 468 3.06 4.62 -0.74
C TYR A 468 1.84 5.20 -0.02
N PHE A 469 0.65 5.02 -0.59
CA PHE A 469 -0.63 5.50 -0.05
C PHE A 469 -1.77 4.58 -0.48
N GLY A 470 -2.93 4.72 0.17
CA GLY A 470 -4.15 3.99 -0.18
C GLY A 470 -4.57 2.93 0.82
N LEU A 471 -5.42 2.00 0.36
CA LEU A 471 -5.82 0.80 1.07
C LEU A 471 -5.12 -0.40 0.43
N GLY A 472 -4.29 -1.12 1.19
CA GLY A 472 -3.66 -2.35 0.72
C GLY A 472 -4.66 -3.51 0.69
N ASN A 473 -4.33 -4.60 -0.01
CA ASN A 473 -5.23 -5.77 -0.09
C ASN A 473 -5.45 -6.47 1.28
N ILE A 474 -4.40 -6.59 2.10
CA ILE A 474 -4.51 -7.13 3.47
C ILE A 474 -5.30 -6.16 4.39
N PRO A 475 -4.96 -4.86 4.45
CA PRO A 475 -5.75 -3.87 5.18
C PRO A 475 -7.21 -3.84 4.73
N PHE A 476 -7.48 -3.97 3.43
CA PHE A 476 -8.82 -4.13 2.89
C PHE A 476 -9.58 -5.30 3.53
N ALA A 477 -8.97 -6.49 3.56
CA ALA A 477 -9.60 -7.67 4.17
C ALA A 477 -10.00 -7.43 5.63
N LEU A 478 -9.13 -6.75 6.38
CA LEU A 478 -9.35 -6.41 7.79
C LEU A 478 -10.41 -5.31 7.95
N LEU A 479 -10.40 -4.27 7.11
CA LEU A 479 -11.42 -3.21 7.10
C LEU A 479 -12.81 -3.78 6.76
N ALA A 480 -12.90 -4.60 5.71
CA ALA A 480 -14.14 -5.23 5.29
C ALA A 480 -14.70 -6.15 6.41
N THR A 481 -13.83 -6.99 6.98
CA THR A 481 -14.19 -7.89 8.08
C THR A 481 -14.60 -7.11 9.33
N GLY A 482 -13.82 -6.12 9.76
CA GLY A 482 -14.13 -5.29 10.92
C GLY A 482 -15.42 -4.51 10.76
N THR A 483 -15.69 -3.97 9.56
CA THR A 483 -16.92 -3.23 9.25
C THR A 483 -18.14 -4.16 9.28
N LEU A 484 -18.09 -5.32 8.61
CA LEU A 484 -19.20 -6.27 8.61
C LEU A 484 -19.46 -6.80 10.02
N LEU A 485 -18.43 -7.18 10.77
CA LEU A 485 -18.62 -7.68 12.13
C LEU A 485 -19.13 -6.61 13.09
N SER A 486 -18.62 -5.37 13.05
CA SER A 486 -19.13 -4.25 13.85
C SER A 486 -20.60 -3.95 13.53
N THR A 487 -20.97 -3.96 12.26
CA THR A 487 -22.36 -3.72 11.84
C THR A 487 -23.30 -4.87 12.26
N THR A 488 -22.81 -6.11 12.39
CA THR A 488 -23.63 -7.20 12.97
C THR A 488 -24.01 -6.96 14.42
N VAL A 489 -23.14 -6.30 15.21
CA VAL A 489 -23.43 -5.93 16.60
C VAL A 489 -24.56 -4.90 16.66
N ILE A 490 -24.51 -3.91 15.76
CA ILE A 490 -25.57 -2.90 15.61
C ILE A 490 -26.88 -3.58 15.18
N ALA A 491 -26.84 -4.46 14.18
CA ALA A 491 -28.01 -5.17 13.70
C ALA A 491 -28.60 -6.14 14.74
N HIS A 492 -27.78 -6.73 15.61
CA HIS A 492 -28.26 -7.53 16.75
C HIS A 492 -28.99 -6.65 17.78
N ARG A 493 -28.47 -5.46 18.07
CA ARG A 493 -29.07 -4.53 19.04
C ARG A 493 -30.34 -3.84 18.51
N TRP A 494 -30.38 -3.56 17.22
CA TRP A 494 -31.48 -2.89 16.51
C TRP A 494 -31.83 -3.64 15.22
N PRO A 495 -32.60 -4.74 15.31
CA PRO A 495 -32.93 -5.58 14.16
C PRO A 495 -33.88 -4.87 13.17
N GLY A 496 -34.04 -5.47 11.99
CA GLY A 496 -34.91 -4.96 10.93
C GLY A 496 -34.23 -3.86 10.10
N LYS A 497 -35.00 -2.81 9.74
CA LYS A 497 -34.55 -1.76 8.83
C LYS A 497 -33.29 -1.03 9.32
N VAL A 498 -33.14 -0.84 10.63
CA VAL A 498 -31.98 -0.15 11.22
C VAL A 498 -30.71 -0.97 11.05
N GLY A 499 -30.73 -2.26 11.38
CA GLY A 499 -29.58 -3.15 11.19
C GLY A 499 -29.16 -3.27 9.73
N VAL A 500 -30.12 -3.39 8.81
CA VAL A 500 -29.84 -3.39 7.36
C VAL A 500 -29.24 -2.06 6.92
N ALA A 501 -29.81 -0.93 7.38
CA ALA A 501 -29.28 0.40 7.08
C ALA A 501 -27.84 0.56 7.60
N ALA A 502 -27.52 0.06 8.79
CA ALA A 502 -26.16 0.12 9.34
C ALA A 502 -25.13 -0.57 8.44
N ILE A 503 -25.44 -1.78 7.94
CA ILE A 503 -24.56 -2.52 7.02
C ILE A 503 -24.40 -1.79 5.69
N VAL A 504 -25.50 -1.32 5.10
CA VAL A 504 -25.45 -0.64 3.81
C VAL A 504 -24.70 0.68 3.93
N VAL A 505 -24.97 1.47 4.96
CA VAL A 505 -24.35 2.79 5.14
C VAL A 505 -22.87 2.67 5.52
N LEU A 506 -22.53 1.90 6.56
CA LEU A 506 -21.13 1.77 6.97
C LEU A 506 -20.30 0.99 5.97
N GLY A 507 -20.88 -0.04 5.33
CA GLY A 507 -20.26 -0.74 4.21
C GLY A 507 -20.02 0.19 3.02
N ALA A 508 -21.00 1.02 2.66
CA ALA A 508 -20.84 2.02 1.59
C ALA A 508 -19.78 3.07 1.94
N ILE A 509 -19.72 3.56 3.17
CA ILE A 509 -18.67 4.50 3.62
C ILE A 509 -17.30 3.86 3.46
N ALA A 510 -17.09 2.64 3.98
CA ALA A 510 -15.81 1.94 3.86
C ALA A 510 -15.44 1.67 2.39
N MET A 511 -16.42 1.33 1.54
CA MET A 511 -16.24 1.16 0.10
C MET A 511 -15.87 2.47 -0.60
N VAL A 512 -16.53 3.59 -0.28
CA VAL A 512 -16.21 4.91 -0.85
C VAL A 512 -14.81 5.33 -0.42
N LEU A 513 -14.45 5.16 0.85
CA LEU A 513 -13.10 5.45 1.32
C LEU A 513 -12.05 4.62 0.58
N GLY A 514 -12.27 3.30 0.46
CA GLY A 514 -11.37 2.39 -0.25
C GLY A 514 -11.26 2.66 -1.76
N GLY A 515 -12.38 2.99 -2.41
CA GLY A 515 -12.45 3.22 -3.86
C GLY A 515 -12.14 4.63 -4.33
N SER A 516 -12.25 5.62 -3.43
CA SER A 516 -11.93 7.02 -3.75
C SER A 516 -10.45 7.22 -4.01
N GLY A 517 -10.07 8.42 -4.43
CA GLY A 517 -8.67 8.81 -4.54
C GLY A 517 -7.87 8.52 -3.26
N LEU A 518 -8.48 8.60 -2.07
CA LEU A 518 -7.82 8.29 -0.79
C LEU A 518 -7.36 6.84 -0.69
N GLY A 519 -8.25 5.87 -0.95
CA GLY A 519 -7.94 4.44 -0.85
C GLY A 519 -7.31 3.84 -2.10
N SER A 520 -7.69 4.29 -3.30
CA SER A 520 -7.17 3.78 -4.58
C SER A 520 -7.15 2.23 -4.70
N ASP A 521 -8.11 1.56 -4.07
CA ASP A 521 -8.27 0.10 -4.06
C ASP A 521 -9.57 -0.35 -4.75
N PHE A 522 -9.50 -0.45 -6.07
CA PHE A 522 -10.63 -0.90 -6.87
C PHE A 522 -10.94 -2.40 -6.70
N GLY A 523 -9.90 -3.23 -6.51
CA GLY A 523 -10.08 -4.67 -6.33
C GLY A 523 -10.81 -5.00 -5.04
N GLY A 524 -10.48 -4.29 -3.95
CA GLY A 524 -11.23 -4.34 -2.69
C GLY A 524 -12.68 -3.91 -2.84
N VAL A 525 -12.98 -2.84 -3.59
CA VAL A 525 -14.37 -2.40 -3.84
C VAL A 525 -15.19 -3.49 -4.53
N ILE A 526 -14.66 -4.09 -5.59
CA ILE A 526 -15.33 -5.19 -6.31
C ILE A 526 -15.60 -6.37 -5.38
N ALA A 527 -14.65 -6.69 -4.50
CA ALA A 527 -14.77 -7.76 -3.54
C ALA A 527 -15.78 -7.47 -2.42
N PHE A 528 -15.91 -6.22 -2.00
CA PHE A 528 -16.72 -5.87 -0.83
C PHE A 528 -18.22 -5.75 -1.13
N VAL A 529 -18.57 -5.27 -2.33
CA VAL A 529 -19.97 -5.08 -2.77
C VAL A 529 -20.82 -6.35 -2.58
N PRO A 530 -20.39 -7.55 -3.06
CA PRO A 530 -21.13 -8.78 -2.84
C PRO A 530 -21.28 -9.14 -1.36
N GLY A 531 -20.27 -8.89 -0.53
CA GLY A 531 -20.32 -9.16 0.91
C GLY A 531 -21.34 -8.31 1.66
N ILE A 532 -21.38 -7.00 1.36
CA ILE A 532 -22.39 -6.07 1.91
C ILE A 532 -23.80 -6.52 1.47
N ALA A 533 -23.96 -6.80 0.17
CA ALA A 533 -25.25 -7.19 -0.40
C ALA A 533 -25.78 -8.50 0.18
N VAL A 534 -24.93 -9.53 0.31
CA VAL A 534 -25.29 -10.82 0.90
C VAL A 534 -25.69 -10.64 2.36
N THR A 535 -24.94 -9.86 3.14
CA THR A 535 -25.26 -9.58 4.55
C THR A 535 -26.62 -8.90 4.68
N ALA A 536 -26.87 -7.85 3.88
CA ALA A 536 -28.11 -7.10 3.88
C ALA A 536 -29.32 -7.96 3.46
N LEU A 537 -29.16 -8.86 2.47
CA LEU A 537 -30.22 -9.77 2.04
C LEU A 537 -30.60 -10.78 3.12
N ILE A 538 -29.61 -11.40 3.77
CA ILE A 538 -29.84 -12.38 4.83
C ILE A 538 -30.58 -11.71 5.99
N LEU A 539 -30.17 -10.52 6.41
CA LEU A 539 -30.87 -9.76 7.46
C LEU A 539 -32.27 -9.32 7.08
N SER A 540 -32.53 -9.11 5.79
CA SER A 540 -33.85 -8.79 5.27
C SER A 540 -34.76 -10.02 5.14
N GLY A 541 -34.31 -11.21 5.57
CA GLY A 541 -35.04 -12.48 5.43
C GLY A 541 -35.12 -13.00 4.00
N LYS A 542 -34.31 -12.46 3.07
CA LYS A 542 -34.33 -12.85 1.66
C LYS A 542 -33.30 -13.94 1.41
N ARG A 543 -33.65 -14.91 0.56
CA ARG A 543 -32.73 -15.96 0.11
C ARG A 543 -31.65 -15.39 -0.82
N VAL A 544 -30.41 -15.80 -0.58
CA VAL A 544 -29.27 -15.57 -1.45
C VAL A 544 -29.22 -16.71 -2.47
N SER A 545 -29.16 -16.38 -3.76
CA SER A 545 -28.93 -17.34 -4.84
C SER A 545 -27.64 -17.00 -5.56
N LEU A 546 -27.03 -17.98 -6.22
CA LEU A 546 -25.80 -17.76 -6.99
C LEU A 546 -26.03 -16.72 -8.10
N ALA A 547 -27.21 -16.71 -8.72
CA ALA A 547 -27.59 -15.69 -9.69
C ALA A 547 -27.59 -14.27 -9.10
N LYS A 548 -28.07 -14.09 -7.86
CA LYS A 548 -28.02 -12.77 -7.19
C LYS A 548 -26.59 -12.37 -6.86
N LEU A 549 -25.77 -13.32 -6.41
CA LEU A 549 -24.35 -13.06 -6.15
C LEU A 549 -23.63 -12.62 -7.42
N ALA A 550 -23.79 -13.37 -8.51
CA ALA A 550 -23.26 -13.02 -9.81
C ALA A 550 -23.77 -11.64 -10.27
N ALA A 551 -25.06 -11.34 -10.08
CA ALA A 551 -25.62 -10.03 -10.40
C ALA A 551 -24.98 -8.89 -9.59
N PHE A 552 -24.68 -9.09 -8.30
CA PHE A 552 -23.96 -8.07 -7.50
C PHE A 552 -22.50 -7.91 -7.93
N CYS A 553 -21.82 -9.02 -8.24
CA CYS A 553 -20.46 -8.95 -8.80
C CYS A 553 -20.44 -8.21 -10.13
N VAL A 554 -21.38 -8.52 -11.03
CA VAL A 554 -21.55 -7.83 -12.31
C VAL A 554 -21.88 -6.35 -12.10
N ALA A 555 -22.80 -6.02 -11.18
CA ALA A 555 -23.13 -4.63 -10.88
C ALA A 555 -21.92 -3.85 -10.35
N GLY A 556 -21.16 -4.43 -9.42
CA GLY A 556 -19.90 -3.84 -8.94
C GLY A 556 -18.87 -3.66 -10.05
N GLY A 557 -18.71 -4.68 -10.90
CA GLY A 557 -17.83 -4.64 -12.06
C GLY A 557 -18.24 -3.59 -13.10
N VAL A 558 -19.53 -3.46 -13.40
CA VAL A 558 -20.07 -2.43 -14.30
C VAL A 558 -19.84 -1.03 -13.74
N ILE A 559 -20.03 -0.82 -12.44
CA ILE A 559 -19.75 0.47 -11.80
C ILE A 559 -18.26 0.81 -11.96
N VAL A 560 -17.36 -0.11 -11.62
CA VAL A 560 -15.91 0.11 -11.73
C VAL A 560 -15.49 0.32 -13.19
N MET A 561 -16.01 -0.48 -14.12
CA MET A 561 -15.71 -0.34 -15.55
C MET A 561 -16.29 0.94 -16.14
N GLY A 562 -17.43 1.42 -15.65
CA GLY A 562 -18.00 2.72 -16.02
C GLY A 562 -17.08 3.87 -15.62
N PHE A 563 -16.51 3.82 -14.41
CA PHE A 563 -15.49 4.79 -13.99
C PHE A 563 -14.19 4.65 -14.78
N ALA A 564 -13.75 3.42 -15.04
CA ALA A 564 -12.58 3.13 -15.88
C ALA A 564 -12.73 3.76 -17.26
N TRP A 565 -13.89 3.57 -17.89
CA TRP A 565 -14.23 4.10 -19.19
C TRP A 565 -14.32 5.63 -19.17
N TYR A 566 -15.03 6.21 -18.19
CA TYR A 566 -15.09 7.67 -18.03
C TYR A 566 -13.70 8.28 -17.86
N ASN A 567 -12.83 7.62 -17.10
CA ASN A 567 -11.46 8.08 -16.92
C ASN A 567 -10.61 7.91 -18.18
N TYR A 568 -10.83 6.85 -18.98
CA TYR A 568 -10.20 6.68 -20.29
C TYR A 568 -10.59 7.77 -21.28
N LEU A 569 -11.80 8.33 -21.18
CA LEU A 569 -12.25 9.44 -22.03
C LEU A 569 -11.59 10.79 -21.67
N GLN A 570 -10.93 10.89 -20.51
CA GLN A 570 -10.19 12.09 -20.14
C GLN A 570 -8.91 12.22 -20.99
N PRO A 571 -8.36 13.45 -21.14
CA PRO A 571 -7.08 13.66 -21.80
C PRO A 571 -5.99 12.72 -21.25
N PRO A 572 -5.05 12.21 -22.07
CA PRO A 572 -4.05 11.22 -21.64
C PRO A 572 -3.28 11.60 -20.36
N ALA A 573 -3.01 12.90 -20.17
CA ALA A 573 -2.33 13.43 -18.99
C ALA A 573 -3.16 13.32 -17.69
N GLU A 574 -4.49 13.17 -17.79
CA GLU A 574 -5.44 13.09 -16.66
C GLU A 574 -5.97 11.67 -16.45
N GLN A 575 -5.57 10.72 -17.32
CA GLN A 575 -5.97 9.32 -17.18
C GLN A 575 -5.27 8.68 -15.98
N THR A 576 -6.07 8.15 -15.06
CA THR A 576 -5.59 7.23 -14.04
C THR A 576 -5.12 5.92 -14.66
N HIS A 577 -4.45 5.09 -13.86
CA HIS A 577 -4.08 3.73 -14.27
C HIS A 577 -5.27 2.90 -14.77
N LEU A 578 -6.48 3.18 -14.29
CA LEU A 578 -7.68 2.47 -14.69
C LEU A 578 -8.14 2.87 -16.10
N GLY A 579 -8.08 4.16 -16.44
CA GLY A 579 -8.33 4.63 -17.80
C GLY A 579 -7.29 4.09 -18.79
N ARG A 580 -6.01 4.11 -18.40
CA ARG A 580 -4.93 3.51 -19.22
C ARG A 580 -5.11 2.00 -19.42
N PHE A 581 -5.57 1.27 -18.41
CA PHE A 581 -5.87 -0.16 -18.54
C PHE A 581 -6.99 -0.43 -19.57
N VAL A 582 -8.03 0.40 -19.59
CA VAL A 582 -9.06 0.32 -20.66
C VAL A 582 -8.41 0.52 -22.04
N GLY A 583 -7.50 1.48 -22.16
CA GLY A 583 -6.67 1.64 -23.36
C GLY A 583 -5.90 0.37 -23.72
N GLN A 584 -5.24 -0.27 -22.76
CA GLN A 584 -4.50 -1.54 -22.95
C GLN A 584 -5.40 -2.70 -23.38
N VAL A 585 -6.65 -2.75 -22.90
CA VAL A 585 -7.64 -3.73 -23.36
C VAL A 585 -7.98 -3.49 -24.83
N LEU A 586 -8.17 -2.23 -25.22
CA LEU A 586 -8.48 -1.86 -26.60
C LEU A 586 -7.30 -2.10 -27.57
N THR A 587 -6.06 -1.94 -27.09
CA THR A 587 -4.84 -2.17 -27.89
C THR A 587 -4.36 -3.63 -27.89
N GLY A 588 -5.04 -4.53 -27.15
CA GLY A 588 -4.67 -5.95 -27.05
C GLY A 588 -3.53 -6.26 -26.06
N GLU A 589 -2.99 -5.26 -25.37
CA GLU A 589 -1.90 -5.39 -24.39
C GLU A 589 -2.37 -5.83 -22.99
N ALA A 590 -3.68 -5.94 -22.77
CA ALA A 590 -4.22 -6.35 -21.49
C ALA A 590 -3.89 -7.79 -21.10
N PHE A 591 -3.60 -8.68 -22.07
CA PHE A 591 -3.32 -10.09 -21.79
C PHE A 591 -2.10 -10.26 -20.88
N ASP A 592 -1.00 -9.57 -21.15
CA ASP A 592 0.22 -9.64 -20.34
C ASP A 592 -0.01 -9.13 -18.90
N VAL A 593 -0.83 -8.08 -18.76
CA VAL A 593 -1.20 -7.53 -17.45
C VAL A 593 -2.04 -8.53 -16.66
N ILE A 594 -3.02 -9.15 -17.30
CA ILE A 594 -3.91 -10.16 -16.68
C ILE A 594 -3.08 -11.40 -16.30
N TRP A 595 -2.24 -11.89 -17.20
CA TRP A 595 -1.39 -13.06 -16.95
C TRP A 595 -0.46 -12.85 -15.76
N ARG A 596 0.24 -11.71 -15.71
CA ARG A 596 1.11 -11.34 -14.58
C ARG A 596 0.34 -11.26 -13.25
N LYS A 597 -0.89 -10.72 -13.27
CA LYS A 597 -1.74 -10.66 -12.07
C LYS A 597 -2.20 -12.06 -11.62
N LEU A 598 -2.54 -12.92 -12.57
CA LEU A 598 -2.91 -14.31 -12.30
C LEU A 598 -1.74 -15.09 -11.70
N GLU A 599 -0.53 -14.93 -12.25
CA GLU A 599 0.68 -15.56 -11.73
C GLU A 599 0.96 -15.12 -10.28
N ALA A 600 0.88 -13.81 -10.00
CA ALA A 600 1.03 -13.28 -8.65
C ALA A 600 -0.02 -13.89 -7.69
N MET A 601 -1.28 -13.96 -8.10
CA MET A 601 -2.36 -14.57 -7.31
C MET A 601 -2.08 -16.07 -7.06
N LEU A 602 -1.67 -16.83 -8.08
CA LEU A 602 -1.35 -18.27 -7.96
C LEU A 602 -0.15 -18.52 -7.05
N ALA A 603 0.89 -17.69 -7.14
CA ALA A 603 2.08 -17.80 -6.27
C ALA A 603 1.71 -17.68 -4.78
N THR A 604 0.70 -16.87 -4.43
CA THR A 604 0.22 -16.76 -3.05
C THR A 604 -0.52 -18.01 -2.56
N LEU A 605 -1.13 -18.79 -3.45
CA LEU A 605 -1.75 -20.09 -3.10
C LEU A 605 -0.73 -21.17 -2.77
N LEU A 606 0.53 -20.96 -3.14
CA LEU A 606 1.64 -21.81 -2.78
C LEU A 606 2.44 -21.24 -1.58
N SER A 607 1.98 -20.13 -1.00
CA SER A 607 2.66 -19.49 0.12
C SER A 607 2.61 -20.39 1.38
N PRO A 608 3.76 -20.80 1.92
CA PRO A 608 3.82 -21.63 3.12
C PRO A 608 3.35 -20.88 4.38
N ASN A 609 3.28 -19.55 4.34
CA ASN A 609 2.89 -18.74 5.49
C ASN A 609 1.38 -18.47 5.55
N LEU A 610 0.72 -18.24 4.41
CA LEU A 610 -0.66 -17.72 4.43
C LEU A 610 -1.72 -18.80 4.21
N MET A 611 -1.40 -19.83 3.42
CA MET A 611 -2.34 -20.90 3.09
C MET A 611 -2.67 -21.86 4.23
N PRO A 612 -1.73 -22.21 5.15
CA PRO A 612 -2.08 -23.03 6.30
C PRO A 612 -3.20 -22.42 7.15
N ILE A 613 -3.21 -21.09 7.31
CA ILE A 613 -4.29 -20.38 8.00
C ILE A 613 -5.63 -20.65 7.29
N VAL A 614 -5.70 -20.48 5.97
CA VAL A 614 -6.91 -20.69 5.17
C VAL A 614 -7.38 -22.14 5.28
N ILE A 615 -6.49 -23.10 5.02
CA ILE A 615 -6.81 -24.53 5.01
C ILE A 615 -7.35 -24.96 6.37
N VAL A 616 -6.64 -24.64 7.46
CA VAL A 616 -7.02 -25.08 8.81
C VAL A 616 -8.28 -24.36 9.28
N ALA A 617 -8.42 -23.05 9.01
CA ALA A 617 -9.63 -22.31 9.37
C ALA A 617 -10.87 -22.82 8.61
N VAL A 618 -10.77 -23.05 7.30
CA VAL A 618 -11.87 -23.58 6.49
C VAL A 618 -12.20 -25.01 6.91
N ALA A 619 -11.21 -25.88 7.11
CA ALA A 619 -11.43 -27.24 7.60
C ALA A 619 -12.13 -27.24 8.96
N PHE A 620 -11.68 -26.37 9.89
CA PHE A 620 -12.32 -26.19 11.18
C PHE A 620 -13.77 -25.72 11.04
N LEU A 621 -14.04 -24.68 10.24
CA LEU A 621 -15.39 -24.15 10.02
C LEU A 621 -16.33 -25.18 9.37
N VAL A 622 -15.88 -25.86 8.31
CA VAL A 622 -16.66 -26.89 7.62
C VAL A 622 -17.01 -28.01 8.59
N TYR A 623 -16.04 -28.50 9.36
CA TYR A 623 -16.29 -29.55 10.35
C TYR A 623 -17.19 -29.06 11.49
N ALA A 624 -17.03 -27.82 11.95
CA ALA A 624 -17.87 -27.18 12.97
C ALA A 624 -19.32 -26.99 12.52
N ILE A 625 -19.56 -26.79 11.23
CA ILE A 625 -20.91 -26.67 10.66
C ILE A 625 -21.53 -28.06 10.44
N LEU A 626 -20.77 -29.01 9.90
CA LEU A 626 -21.29 -30.36 9.57
C LEU A 626 -21.50 -31.22 10.81
N ARG A 627 -20.69 -31.05 11.86
CA ARG A 627 -20.75 -31.85 13.09
C ARG A 627 -20.64 -30.97 14.34
N PRO A 628 -21.61 -30.09 14.61
CA PRO A 628 -21.51 -29.04 15.61
C PRO A 628 -21.19 -29.53 17.03
N GLU A 629 -21.80 -30.64 17.44
CA GLU A 629 -21.56 -31.26 18.76
C GLU A 629 -20.15 -31.87 18.87
N GLN A 630 -19.67 -32.53 17.80
CA GLN A 630 -18.37 -33.22 17.80
C GLN A 630 -17.19 -32.25 17.64
N ALA A 631 -17.41 -31.15 16.92
CA ALA A 631 -16.39 -30.22 16.48
C ALA A 631 -16.23 -28.99 17.37
N SER A 632 -17.35 -28.44 17.86
CA SER A 632 -17.37 -27.17 18.59
C SER A 632 -18.13 -27.24 19.92
N ALA A 633 -18.59 -28.44 20.33
CA ALA A 633 -19.47 -28.62 21.48
C ALA A 633 -20.68 -27.65 21.47
N GLY A 634 -21.24 -27.39 20.28
CA GLY A 634 -22.37 -26.49 20.09
C GLY A 634 -22.03 -24.99 20.15
N VAL A 635 -20.77 -24.59 20.32
CA VAL A 635 -20.37 -23.18 20.43
C VAL A 635 -20.71 -22.36 19.18
N VAL A 636 -20.46 -22.91 17.99
CA VAL A 636 -20.75 -22.22 16.73
C VAL A 636 -22.28 -22.05 16.52
N PRO A 637 -23.11 -23.10 16.66
CA PRO A 637 -24.56 -22.95 16.67
C PRO A 637 -25.05 -21.95 17.72
N ALA A 638 -24.55 -22.02 18.96
CA ALA A 638 -24.95 -21.11 20.03
C ALA A 638 -24.67 -19.64 19.69
N ALA A 639 -23.56 -19.35 18.98
CA ALA A 639 -23.28 -17.99 18.49
C ALA A 639 -24.33 -17.53 17.45
N PHE A 640 -24.72 -18.41 16.53
CA PHE A 640 -25.68 -18.10 15.47
C PHE A 640 -27.12 -18.01 15.97
N GLU A 641 -27.49 -18.85 16.95
CA GLU A 641 -28.77 -18.79 17.65
C GLU A 641 -28.87 -17.51 18.47
N HIS A 642 -27.79 -17.15 19.18
CA HIS A 642 -27.74 -15.90 19.91
C HIS A 642 -27.83 -14.67 18.99
N SER A 643 -27.19 -14.71 17.81
CA SER A 643 -27.23 -13.62 16.85
C SER A 643 -27.29 -14.11 15.40
N PRO A 644 -28.48 -14.14 14.78
CA PRO A 644 -28.62 -14.38 13.34
C PRO A 644 -27.87 -13.33 12.50
N ALA A 645 -27.72 -12.10 13.04
CA ALA A 645 -26.95 -11.04 12.40
C ALA A 645 -25.46 -11.38 12.28
N LEU A 646 -24.87 -12.01 13.30
CA LEU A 646 -23.49 -12.46 13.26
C LEU A 646 -23.27 -13.48 12.13
N ARG A 647 -24.19 -14.43 11.98
CA ARG A 647 -24.16 -15.41 10.87
C ARG A 647 -24.18 -14.69 9.51
N ALA A 648 -25.05 -13.70 9.35
CA ALA A 648 -25.13 -12.91 8.11
C ALA A 648 -23.80 -12.20 7.79
N GLY A 649 -23.21 -11.50 8.77
CA GLY A 649 -21.96 -10.78 8.57
C GLY A 649 -20.78 -11.68 8.29
N LEU A 650 -20.69 -12.85 8.93
CA LEU A 650 -19.63 -13.82 8.65
C LEU A 650 -19.71 -14.40 7.23
N ILE A 651 -20.93 -14.65 6.73
CA ILE A 651 -21.11 -15.06 5.32
C ILE A 651 -20.69 -13.93 4.39
N GLY A 652 -21.06 -12.68 4.68
CA GLY A 652 -20.61 -11.51 3.92
C GLY A 652 -19.08 -11.34 3.92
N THR A 653 -18.44 -11.57 5.07
CA THR A 653 -16.98 -11.55 5.22
C THR A 653 -16.34 -12.65 4.37
N LEU A 654 -16.88 -13.88 4.41
CA LEU A 654 -16.37 -14.98 3.61
C LEU A 654 -16.52 -14.70 2.11
N VAL A 655 -17.67 -14.19 1.68
CA VAL A 655 -17.91 -13.77 0.29
C VAL A 655 -16.90 -12.70 -0.12
N SER A 656 -16.68 -11.67 0.70
CA SER A 656 -15.71 -10.62 0.41
C SER A 656 -14.27 -11.16 0.34
N GLY A 657 -13.91 -12.06 1.26
CA GLY A 657 -12.60 -12.70 1.29
C GLY A 657 -12.34 -13.60 0.08
N VAL A 658 -13.33 -14.39 -0.35
CA VAL A 658 -13.22 -15.27 -1.52
C VAL A 658 -13.17 -14.46 -2.81
N VAL A 659 -14.08 -13.50 -3.00
CA VAL A 659 -14.04 -12.64 -4.19
C VAL A 659 -12.75 -11.81 -4.21
N GLY A 660 -12.33 -11.30 -3.06
CA GLY A 660 -11.07 -10.56 -2.92
C GLY A 660 -9.84 -11.42 -3.19
N MET A 661 -9.85 -12.70 -2.83
CA MET A 661 -8.79 -13.63 -3.21
C MET A 661 -8.72 -13.87 -4.72
N LEU A 662 -9.85 -13.85 -5.42
CA LEU A 662 -9.89 -14.09 -6.88
C LEU A 662 -9.54 -12.84 -7.70
N VAL A 663 -9.84 -11.65 -7.19
CA VAL A 663 -9.72 -10.39 -7.93
C VAL A 663 -8.40 -9.65 -7.64
N ASN A 664 -7.81 -9.86 -6.45
CA ASN A 664 -6.58 -9.17 -6.05
C ASN A 664 -5.32 -10.00 -6.33
N ASP A 665 -4.22 -9.30 -6.61
CA ASP A 665 -2.88 -9.85 -6.81
C ASP A 665 -2.31 -10.54 -5.56
N SER A 666 -2.77 -10.18 -4.36
CA SER A 666 -2.36 -10.86 -3.11
C SER A 666 -3.06 -12.21 -2.86
N GLY A 667 -4.01 -12.60 -3.71
CA GLY A 667 -4.68 -13.91 -3.67
C GLY A 667 -5.11 -14.34 -2.28
N ALA A 668 -4.59 -15.48 -1.81
CA ALA A 668 -4.99 -16.10 -0.54
C ALA A 668 -4.71 -15.26 0.71
N ALA A 669 -3.83 -14.26 0.62
CA ALA A 669 -3.56 -13.35 1.74
C ALA A 669 -4.83 -12.65 2.23
N VAL A 670 -5.71 -12.24 1.29
CA VAL A 670 -6.96 -11.54 1.59
C VAL A 670 -7.89 -12.43 2.42
N LEU A 671 -8.15 -13.65 1.94
CA LEU A 671 -9.02 -14.61 2.63
C LEU A 671 -8.41 -15.05 3.97
N SER A 672 -7.10 -15.27 4.02
CA SER A 672 -6.37 -15.63 5.22
C SER A 672 -6.58 -14.62 6.35
N MET A 673 -6.45 -13.32 6.05
CA MET A 673 -6.60 -12.25 7.03
C MET A 673 -8.06 -12.01 7.45
N ALA A 674 -9.01 -12.20 6.54
CA ALA A 674 -10.43 -12.20 6.89
C ALA A 674 -10.77 -13.32 7.90
N LEU A 675 -10.26 -14.55 7.67
CA LEU A 675 -10.48 -15.69 8.56
C LEU A 675 -9.73 -15.53 9.90
N ALA A 676 -8.50 -15.04 9.86
CA ALA A 676 -7.67 -14.75 11.02
C ALA A 676 -8.35 -13.81 12.04
N LEU A 677 -9.16 -12.87 11.56
CA LEU A 677 -9.96 -11.98 12.40
C LEU A 677 -11.33 -12.59 12.74
N ALA A 678 -12.04 -13.14 11.76
CA ALA A 678 -13.44 -13.53 11.91
C ALA A 678 -13.65 -14.79 12.77
N VAL A 679 -12.81 -15.82 12.58
CA VAL A 679 -13.02 -17.13 13.23
C VAL A 679 -12.79 -17.08 14.73
N PRO A 680 -11.71 -16.46 15.26
CA PRO A 680 -11.54 -16.35 16.70
C PRO A 680 -12.66 -15.50 17.35
N LEU A 681 -13.13 -14.43 16.70
CA LEU A 681 -14.24 -13.63 17.22
C LEU A 681 -15.59 -14.37 17.26
N LEU A 682 -15.84 -15.24 16.28
CA LEU A 682 -16.97 -16.16 16.29
C LEU A 682 -16.91 -17.09 17.52
N LEU A 683 -15.75 -17.72 17.76
CA LEU A 683 -15.56 -18.62 18.89
C LEU A 683 -15.70 -17.90 20.23
N ALA A 684 -15.12 -16.71 20.37
CA ALA A 684 -15.25 -15.89 21.57
C ALA A 684 -16.71 -15.53 21.88
N THR A 685 -17.50 -15.24 20.83
CA THR A 685 -18.92 -14.92 20.95
C THR A 685 -19.72 -16.16 21.37
N GLY A 686 -19.51 -17.30 20.70
CA GLY A 686 -20.23 -18.54 21.00
C GLY A 686 -19.95 -19.06 22.41
N ILE A 687 -18.70 -19.02 22.86
CA ILE A 687 -18.33 -19.40 24.23
C ILE A 687 -19.03 -18.48 25.24
N GLY A 688 -19.09 -17.18 24.93
CA GLY A 688 -19.87 -16.23 25.73
C GLY A 688 -21.35 -16.60 25.78
N ALA A 689 -21.98 -16.87 24.63
CA ALA A 689 -23.40 -17.21 24.55
C ALA A 689 -23.75 -18.44 25.39
N VAL A 690 -22.96 -19.52 25.31
CA VAL A 690 -23.21 -20.72 26.12
C VAL A 690 -22.98 -20.47 27.62
N ALA A 691 -21.94 -19.71 27.98
CA ALA A 691 -21.65 -19.39 29.38
C ALA A 691 -22.76 -18.54 30.03
N PHE A 692 -23.32 -17.58 29.30
CA PHE A 692 -24.42 -16.74 29.79
C PHE A 692 -25.79 -17.43 29.74
N GLY A 693 -26.01 -18.35 28.79
CA GLY A 693 -27.25 -19.14 28.69
C GLY A 693 -27.47 -20.08 29.89
N ARG A 694 -26.40 -20.59 30.52
CA ARG A 694 -26.48 -21.43 31.73
C ARG A 694 -26.88 -20.68 33.01
N GLY A 695 -26.89 -19.34 33.00
CA GLY A 695 -27.23 -18.52 34.17
C GLY A 695 -28.71 -18.11 34.27
N SER A 696 -29.56 -18.48 33.30
CA SER A 696 -30.96 -18.01 33.21
C SER A 696 -32.01 -19.09 33.54
N ALA A 697 -31.64 -20.16 34.23
CA ALA A 697 -32.60 -21.15 34.72
C ALA A 697 -32.64 -21.15 36.26
N PRO A 698 -33.59 -20.46 36.90
CA PRO A 698 -34.21 -20.95 38.13
C PRO A 698 -35.18 -22.08 37.75
N GLY A 699 -35.12 -23.19 38.48
CA GLY A 699 -35.94 -24.38 38.24
C GLY A 699 -37.44 -24.09 38.29
N VAL A 700 -38.16 -24.66 37.33
CA VAL A 700 -39.64 -24.79 37.37
C VAL A 700 -40.07 -26.26 37.17
N GLY A 701 -39.11 -27.19 37.12
CA GLY A 701 -39.39 -28.62 36.90
C GLY A 701 -39.53 -29.49 38.15
N GLU A 702 -39.21 -28.97 39.34
CA GLU A 702 -39.04 -29.82 40.55
C GLU A 702 -39.73 -29.22 41.78
N GLN A 703 -40.91 -28.63 41.58
CA GLN A 703 -41.79 -28.14 42.65
C GLN A 703 -43.25 -28.60 42.54
N LEU A 704 -43.52 -29.66 41.76
CA LEU A 704 -44.85 -30.29 41.67
C LEU A 704 -44.87 -31.78 42.02
N SER A 705 -43.85 -32.29 42.71
CA SER A 705 -43.85 -33.65 43.30
C SER A 705 -44.29 -33.69 44.77
N GLY A 706 -44.83 -32.59 45.30
CA GLY A 706 -45.22 -32.46 46.70
C GLY A 706 -46.70 -32.13 46.90
N VAL A 707 -47.61 -32.97 46.42
CA VAL A 707 -49.00 -33.02 46.93
C VAL A 707 -49.32 -34.47 47.29
N PRO A 708 -49.46 -34.81 48.58
CA PRO A 708 -50.00 -36.09 48.99
C PRO A 708 -51.53 -36.09 48.93
N LYS A 709 -52.04 -37.13 48.25
CA LYS A 709 -53.43 -37.62 48.11
C LYS A 709 -54.40 -36.78 47.27
#